data_AF-A0A7X3WHC4-F1
#
_entry.id   AF-A0A7X3WHC4-F1
#
_cell.length_a   1.000
_cell.length_b   1.000
_cell.length_c   1.000
_cell.angle_alpha   90.00
_cell.angle_beta   90.00
_cell.angle_gamma   90.00
#
_symmetry.space_group_name_H-M   'P 1'
#
loop_
_entity.id
_entity.type
_entity.pdbx_description
1 polymer ?
#
loop_
_entity_poly.entity_id
_entity_poly.type
_entity_poly.pdbx_seq_one_letter_code
_entity_poly.pdbx_strand_id
1 'polypeptide(L)'
;MKTTRCFILTLITFVTLAFVPNSFAQNEVNTAPAYVVRLAYVLPKDREAQPDIDAKLDALIKATQSFFANEMERHGYGRKTFRFEADANGNAIVHHIKSTQNDEYFQNWTGDPQAMRNYFGEHFNLEKYIFLEANDVSKERLGYGSFCGFWGGVASIPASGECFDVSVAAHELGHGFGLTHNFYDNSYIMSYGAHRDRLSACAAEWLDVSPYFNPDKVVTRNRNTSVELLSNSFDAAPPHALRLRLEISDSDGLHQVQLITIDENINYSEYMDCRSLRGVRDIVEFEIIADVTAVELKVIDKSGNIMRTVFDISDTVIPSSLVVEIPDANLASAIRDTLGTTLNDPITSIALSRLQTLSAIRLGITDLTGLERAVSLRNLNLASNRISDITPLKNMTRLVHLNLQHNQISDIAPLKKLVRLESLYLDNNNLIDDIMPLSDMARMRYLQLPSPLLTDITPLSRMTRLVELYIGKNQISDITPLSKMTQLESLNLSNNQIIDIHPLSELTNLKELNLHNNEISDVRPLLRLSNLNRTWIWGNPIIDREPLVTLLRRNPEVKIYHKKGGDPLPVTLSRFKAVQTGSGAFIKWTTESEVDNAGFYIYRSPTKGGEFKVVNPIMIRGAGTTGERNEYTWTDTTAKPNTVYYYRIEDVSHAGEREKLATVRLRGFVSASGKLTTR
;
A
#
# COMPACT_ATOMS: atom_id res chain seq x y z
N MET A 1 18.41 -46.14 -20.06
CA MET A 1 19.69 -45.99 -19.35
C MET A 1 19.57 -44.81 -18.40
N LYS A 2 19.87 -45.07 -17.12
CA LYS A 2 19.79 -44.14 -16.00
C LYS A 2 20.76 -42.96 -16.18
N THR A 3 20.34 -41.75 -15.81
CA THR A 3 21.25 -40.78 -15.19
C THR A 3 20.53 -40.04 -14.07
N THR A 4 21.00 -40.39 -12.89
CA THR A 4 20.74 -39.92 -11.54
C THR A 4 20.84 -38.40 -11.39
N ARG A 5 19.87 -37.77 -10.71
CA ARG A 5 20.07 -36.46 -10.04
C ARG A 5 19.60 -36.53 -8.59
N CYS A 6 20.61 -36.45 -7.72
CA CYS A 6 20.67 -36.13 -6.30
C CYS A 6 19.36 -36.07 -5.50
N PHE A 7 19.22 -37.08 -4.63
CA PHE A 7 18.62 -36.94 -3.31
C PHE A 7 19.44 -35.95 -2.48
N ILE A 8 18.82 -34.86 -2.02
CA ILE A 8 19.30 -34.13 -0.85
C ILE A 8 18.56 -34.74 0.34
N LEU A 9 19.27 -35.59 1.09
CA LEU A 9 18.90 -35.98 2.44
C LEU A 9 18.99 -34.73 3.32
N THR A 10 17.85 -34.14 3.69
CA THR A 10 17.80 -33.29 4.88
C THR A 10 17.47 -34.21 6.05
N LEU A 11 18.40 -34.29 7.00
CA LEU A 11 18.22 -34.95 8.29
C LEU A 11 16.97 -34.38 8.96
N ILE A 12 15.86 -35.13 8.96
CA ILE A 12 14.73 -34.89 9.87
C ILE A 12 15.08 -35.64 11.15
N THR A 13 15.53 -34.89 12.15
CA THR A 13 15.61 -35.37 13.52
C THR A 13 14.17 -35.68 13.98
N PHE A 14 13.82 -36.97 14.04
CA PHE A 14 12.63 -37.42 14.76
C PHE A 14 12.80 -37.06 16.25
N VAL A 15 12.20 -35.96 16.68
CA VAL A 15 11.96 -35.71 18.10
C VAL A 15 10.70 -36.47 18.45
N THR A 16 10.87 -37.63 19.07
CA THR A 16 9.79 -38.35 19.76
C THR A 16 9.27 -37.47 20.89
N LEU A 17 8.05 -36.96 20.74
CA LEU A 17 7.30 -36.24 21.77
C LEU A 17 6.95 -37.21 22.90
N ALA A 18 7.58 -37.04 24.05
CA ALA A 18 7.06 -37.58 25.31
C ALA A 18 6.18 -36.49 25.94
N PHE A 19 4.88 -36.50 25.62
CA PHE A 19 3.90 -35.85 26.48
C PHE A 19 3.82 -36.67 27.77
N VAL A 20 4.09 -36.05 28.92
CA VAL A 20 3.75 -36.67 30.21
C VAL A 20 2.23 -36.64 30.30
N PRO A 21 1.55 -37.80 30.35
CA PRO A 21 0.11 -37.83 30.54
C PRO A 21 -0.17 -37.39 31.98
N ASN A 22 -0.56 -36.13 32.17
CA ASN A 22 -1.31 -35.79 33.37
C ASN A 22 -2.69 -36.43 33.23
N SER A 23 -3.05 -37.18 34.28
CA SER A 23 -4.13 -38.14 34.38
C SER A 23 -5.54 -37.54 34.25
N PHE A 24 -5.91 -37.07 33.07
CA PHE A 24 -7.30 -36.75 32.70
C PHE A 24 -7.80 -37.49 31.46
N ALA A 25 -6.98 -38.38 30.86
CA ALA A 25 -7.34 -39.14 29.65
C ALA A 25 -8.28 -40.35 29.88
N GLN A 26 -9.03 -40.39 30.97
CA GLN A 26 -10.11 -41.35 31.16
C GLN A 26 -11.31 -40.64 31.78
N ASN A 27 -12.13 -40.00 30.92
CA ASN A 27 -13.56 -39.74 31.08
C ASN A 27 -13.99 -38.53 30.21
N GLU A 28 -13.90 -38.59 28.87
CA GLU A 28 -14.84 -37.78 28.08
C GLU A 28 -16.21 -38.46 28.20
N VAL A 29 -16.94 -38.11 29.26
CA VAL A 29 -18.38 -38.32 29.28
C VAL A 29 -18.95 -37.44 28.19
N ASN A 30 -19.60 -38.07 27.21
CA ASN A 30 -20.44 -37.50 26.14
C ASN A 30 -21.50 -36.49 26.65
N THR A 31 -21.13 -35.32 27.17
CA THR A 31 -22.10 -34.33 27.70
C THR A 31 -22.17 -33.02 26.91
N ALA A 32 -21.16 -32.67 26.12
CA ALA A 32 -21.22 -31.48 25.28
C ALA A 32 -22.04 -31.73 24.00
N PRO A 33 -22.89 -30.77 23.56
CA PRO A 33 -23.58 -30.88 22.28
C PRO A 33 -22.57 -30.99 21.12
N ALA A 34 -22.88 -31.81 20.10
CA ALA A 34 -22.05 -31.84 18.88
C ALA A 34 -22.11 -30.49 18.15
N TYR A 35 -21.05 -30.14 17.39
CA TYR A 35 -20.97 -28.90 16.60
C TYR A 35 -20.99 -27.62 17.45
N VAL A 36 -20.17 -27.58 18.50
CA VAL A 36 -19.92 -26.39 19.33
C VAL A 36 -18.48 -25.92 19.22
N VAL A 37 -18.28 -24.61 19.40
CA VAL A 37 -16.97 -23.98 19.54
C VAL A 37 -16.49 -24.11 21.00
N ARG A 38 -15.26 -24.58 21.20
CA ARG A 38 -14.61 -24.67 22.52
C ARG A 38 -13.49 -23.66 22.61
N LEU A 39 -13.27 -23.10 23.79
CA LEU A 39 -12.18 -22.16 24.04
C LEU A 39 -11.01 -22.90 24.69
N ALA A 40 -9.80 -22.72 24.17
CA ALA A 40 -8.59 -23.26 24.76
C ALA A 40 -7.62 -22.12 25.06
N TYR A 41 -7.01 -22.12 26.23
CA TYR A 41 -5.97 -21.17 26.60
C TYR A 41 -4.67 -21.91 26.83
N VAL A 42 -3.66 -21.62 26.00
CA VAL A 42 -2.37 -22.32 26.00
C VAL A 42 -1.33 -21.44 26.69
N LEU A 43 -0.78 -21.96 27.78
CA LEU A 43 0.21 -21.28 28.61
C LEU A 43 1.60 -21.92 28.41
N PRO A 44 2.60 -21.18 27.88
CA PRO A 44 3.99 -21.65 27.83
C PRO A 44 4.55 -21.94 29.23
N LYS A 45 5.46 -22.92 29.34
CA LYS A 45 5.95 -23.41 30.65
C LYS A 45 6.66 -22.36 31.51
N ASP A 46 7.19 -21.32 30.87
CA ASP A 46 7.99 -20.25 31.44
C ASP A 46 7.21 -18.94 31.59
N ARG A 47 5.88 -18.98 31.45
CA ARG A 47 4.98 -17.84 31.65
C ARG A 47 4.00 -18.08 32.77
N GLU A 48 3.58 -16.99 33.40
CA GLU A 48 2.43 -16.97 34.31
C GLU A 48 1.16 -16.63 33.53
N ALA A 49 0.04 -17.20 33.95
CA ALA A 49 -1.23 -16.98 33.28
C ALA A 49 -1.66 -15.51 33.39
N GLN A 50 -2.20 -14.95 32.31
CA GLN A 50 -2.76 -13.61 32.32
C GLN A 50 -3.93 -13.49 33.31
N PRO A 51 -4.03 -12.37 34.05
CA PRO A 51 -5.18 -12.12 34.89
C PRO A 51 -6.45 -12.00 34.02
N ASP A 52 -7.55 -12.52 34.56
CA ASP A 52 -8.89 -12.47 34.00
C ASP A 52 -9.02 -13.02 32.57
N ILE A 53 -8.13 -13.90 32.15
CA ILE A 53 -8.11 -14.42 30.78
C ILE A 53 -9.43 -15.11 30.39
N ASP A 54 -10.07 -15.83 31.32
CA ASP A 54 -11.35 -16.48 31.07
C ASP A 54 -12.45 -15.47 30.75
N ALA A 55 -12.50 -14.35 31.49
CA ALA A 55 -13.45 -13.28 31.24
C ALA A 55 -13.18 -12.55 29.91
N LYS A 56 -11.91 -12.38 29.54
CA LYS A 56 -11.52 -11.80 28.24
C LYS A 56 -11.94 -12.70 27.07
N LEU A 57 -11.73 -14.01 27.20
CA LEU A 57 -12.11 -15.00 26.20
C LEU A 57 -13.63 -15.15 26.08
N ASP A 58 -14.35 -15.14 27.20
CA ASP A 58 -15.81 -15.10 27.23
C ASP A 58 -16.37 -13.86 26.49
N ALA A 59 -15.80 -12.68 26.76
CA ALA A 59 -16.19 -11.46 26.07
C ALA A 59 -15.90 -11.52 24.56
N LEU A 60 -14.72 -12.01 24.17
CA LEU A 60 -14.31 -12.14 22.77
C LEU A 60 -15.23 -13.10 22.00
N ILE A 61 -15.54 -14.28 22.56
CA ILE A 61 -16.38 -15.25 21.86
C ILE A 61 -17.82 -14.75 21.73
N LYS A 62 -18.37 -14.06 22.74
CA LYS A 62 -19.72 -13.47 22.70
C LYS A 62 -19.81 -12.32 21.70
N ALA A 63 -18.78 -11.48 21.62
CA ALA A 63 -18.69 -10.44 20.61
C ALA A 63 -18.59 -11.03 19.19
N THR A 64 -17.78 -12.08 19.02
CA THR A 64 -17.66 -12.82 17.75
C THR A 64 -18.98 -13.49 17.35
N GLN A 65 -19.69 -14.09 18.31
CA GLN A 65 -21.02 -14.65 18.11
C GLN A 65 -22.03 -13.57 17.65
N SER A 66 -21.94 -12.38 18.24
CA SER A 66 -22.78 -11.23 17.88
C SER A 66 -22.48 -10.71 16.48
N PHE A 67 -21.20 -10.67 16.08
CA PHE A 67 -20.78 -10.33 14.73
C PHE A 67 -21.45 -11.23 13.68
N PHE A 68 -21.34 -12.55 13.83
CA PHE A 68 -21.96 -13.50 12.89
C PHE A 68 -23.50 -13.38 12.91
N ALA A 69 -24.13 -13.21 14.07
CA ALA A 69 -25.59 -13.04 14.16
C ALA A 69 -26.09 -11.82 13.39
N ASN A 70 -25.38 -10.69 13.50
CA ASN A 70 -25.73 -9.45 12.81
C ASN A 70 -25.53 -9.59 11.29
N GLU A 71 -24.45 -10.23 10.86
CA GLU A 71 -24.18 -10.43 9.43
C GLU A 71 -25.14 -11.44 8.80
N MET A 72 -25.50 -12.53 9.49
CA MET A 72 -26.54 -13.45 9.02
C MET A 72 -27.90 -12.76 8.86
N GLU A 73 -28.27 -11.88 9.80
CA GLU A 73 -29.50 -11.09 9.73
C GLU A 73 -29.48 -10.11 8.56
N ARG A 74 -28.34 -9.43 8.36
CA ARG A 74 -28.13 -8.50 7.25
C ARG A 74 -28.29 -9.15 5.88
N HIS A 75 -27.92 -10.42 5.74
CA HIS A 75 -28.09 -11.22 4.51
C HIS A 75 -29.45 -11.94 4.43
N GLY A 76 -30.34 -11.75 5.41
CA GLY A 76 -31.71 -12.25 5.36
C GLY A 76 -31.94 -13.65 5.94
N TYR A 77 -30.96 -14.23 6.63
CA TYR A 77 -31.05 -15.55 7.28
C TYR A 77 -31.50 -15.50 8.74
N GLY A 78 -31.87 -14.31 9.22
CA GLY A 78 -32.18 -14.04 10.62
C GLY A 78 -30.92 -14.05 11.52
N ARG A 79 -31.11 -13.86 12.82
CA ARG A 79 -30.02 -13.75 13.81
C ARG A 79 -29.37 -15.09 14.19
N LYS A 80 -29.15 -15.97 13.21
CA LYS A 80 -28.48 -17.27 13.40
C LYS A 80 -27.00 -17.05 13.70
N THR A 81 -26.45 -17.87 14.60
CA THR A 81 -25.02 -17.82 14.97
C THR A 81 -24.56 -19.16 15.54
N PHE A 82 -23.25 -19.34 15.67
CA PHE A 82 -22.68 -20.56 16.20
C PHE A 82 -22.92 -20.72 17.71
N ARG A 83 -22.89 -21.96 18.22
CA ARG A 83 -22.85 -22.24 19.68
C ARG A 83 -21.42 -22.42 20.16
N PHE A 84 -21.16 -21.97 21.39
CA PHE A 84 -19.94 -22.28 22.11
C PHE A 84 -20.27 -23.04 23.41
N GLU A 85 -19.27 -23.75 23.94
CA GLU A 85 -19.39 -24.49 25.20
C GLU A 85 -19.46 -23.51 26.38
N ALA A 86 -20.54 -23.58 27.15
CA ALA A 86 -20.82 -22.66 28.24
C ALA A 86 -21.26 -23.40 29.51
N ASP A 87 -21.01 -22.79 30.67
CA ASP A 87 -21.46 -23.25 31.97
C ASP A 87 -22.98 -23.03 32.15
N ALA A 88 -23.52 -23.45 33.30
CA ALA A 88 -24.94 -23.28 33.61
C ALA A 88 -25.42 -21.81 33.67
N ASN A 89 -24.49 -20.86 33.76
CA ASN A 89 -24.77 -19.42 33.79
C ASN A 89 -24.59 -18.76 32.42
N GLY A 90 -24.19 -19.51 31.39
CA GLY A 90 -23.93 -19.00 30.04
C GLY A 90 -22.56 -18.33 29.88
N ASN A 91 -21.62 -18.56 30.80
CA ASN A 91 -20.23 -18.15 30.62
C ASN A 91 -19.46 -19.21 29.83
N ALA A 92 -18.59 -18.78 28.92
CA ALA A 92 -17.77 -19.68 28.14
C ALA A 92 -16.86 -20.53 29.04
N ILE A 93 -16.78 -21.82 28.76
CA ILE A 93 -15.83 -22.71 29.42
C ILE A 93 -14.49 -22.61 28.70
N VAL A 94 -13.44 -22.23 29.43
CA VAL A 94 -12.07 -22.13 28.92
C VAL A 94 -11.25 -23.32 29.39
N HIS A 95 -10.70 -24.08 28.45
CA HIS A 95 -9.83 -25.23 28.72
C HIS A 95 -8.39 -24.75 28.83
N HIS A 96 -7.84 -24.74 30.05
CA HIS A 96 -6.47 -24.32 30.32
C HIS A 96 -5.47 -25.44 30.04
N ILE A 97 -4.53 -25.19 29.13
CA ILE A 97 -3.51 -26.15 28.68
C ILE A 97 -2.13 -25.60 29.03
N LYS A 98 -1.39 -26.32 29.87
CA LYS A 98 0.03 -26.00 30.16
C LYS A 98 0.92 -26.69 29.14
N SER A 99 1.63 -25.91 28.35
CA SER A 99 2.57 -26.40 27.35
C SER A 99 3.90 -26.83 27.99
N THR A 100 4.57 -27.81 27.39
CA THR A 100 5.96 -28.18 27.72
C THR A 100 6.99 -27.30 27.00
N GLN A 101 6.54 -26.46 26.07
CA GLN A 101 7.35 -25.52 25.30
C GLN A 101 7.42 -24.15 25.99
N ASN A 102 8.49 -23.41 25.73
CA ASN A 102 8.70 -22.07 26.26
C ASN A 102 8.05 -21.00 25.35
N ASP A 103 7.94 -19.77 25.84
CA ASP A 103 7.38 -18.62 25.12
C ASP A 103 8.07 -18.39 23.77
N GLU A 104 9.41 -18.49 23.74
CA GLU A 104 10.21 -18.35 22.53
C GLU A 104 9.82 -19.35 21.43
N TYR A 105 9.47 -20.59 21.81
CA TYR A 105 9.02 -21.60 20.86
C TYR A 105 7.83 -21.10 20.05
N PHE A 106 6.80 -20.55 20.71
CA PHE A 106 5.58 -20.06 20.06
C PHE A 106 5.83 -18.79 19.23
N GLN A 107 6.79 -17.96 19.60
CA GLN A 107 7.15 -16.74 18.86
C GLN A 107 7.95 -17.02 17.60
N ASN A 108 8.93 -17.91 17.70
CA ASN A 108 9.81 -18.26 16.58
C ASN A 108 9.26 -19.44 15.76
N TRP A 109 8.07 -19.92 16.12
CA TRP A 109 7.41 -21.04 15.47
C TRP A 109 7.12 -20.69 14.00
N THR A 110 7.88 -21.28 13.07
CA THR A 110 7.49 -21.34 11.65
C THR A 110 6.53 -22.48 11.35
N GLY A 111 6.25 -23.32 12.36
CA GLY A 111 5.16 -24.30 12.37
C GLY A 111 5.33 -25.55 11.53
N ASP A 112 5.55 -26.69 12.20
CA ASP A 112 4.91 -27.94 11.80
C ASP A 112 3.49 -27.95 12.41
N PRO A 113 2.45 -27.57 11.66
CA PRO A 113 1.10 -27.40 12.22
C PRO A 113 0.46 -28.74 12.59
N GLN A 114 1.13 -29.87 12.33
CA GLN A 114 0.66 -31.20 12.65
C GLN A 114 0.76 -31.51 14.15
N ALA A 115 1.75 -30.98 14.87
CA ALA A 115 1.96 -31.32 16.28
C ALA A 115 0.83 -30.86 17.21
N MET A 116 0.33 -29.63 17.04
CA MET A 116 -0.80 -29.11 17.82
C MET A 116 -2.12 -29.76 17.41
N ARG A 117 -2.34 -29.98 16.12
CA ARG A 117 -3.48 -30.77 15.63
C ARG A 117 -3.48 -32.18 16.22
N ASN A 118 -2.34 -32.82 16.32
CA ASN A 118 -2.21 -34.14 16.94
C ASN A 118 -2.57 -34.09 18.42
N TYR A 119 -2.07 -33.11 19.18
CA TYR A 119 -2.43 -32.94 20.59
C TYR A 119 -3.94 -32.79 20.79
N PHE A 120 -4.58 -31.86 20.07
CA PHE A 120 -6.02 -31.69 20.18
C PHE A 120 -6.79 -32.91 19.65
N GLY A 121 -6.32 -33.57 18.59
CA GLY A 121 -6.94 -34.78 18.04
C GLY A 121 -6.82 -36.02 18.94
N GLU A 122 -5.77 -36.09 19.78
CA GLU A 122 -5.61 -37.13 20.80
C GLU A 122 -6.52 -36.91 22.02
N HIS A 123 -6.90 -35.67 22.30
CA HIS A 123 -7.65 -35.30 23.51
C HIS A 123 -9.11 -34.90 23.25
N PHE A 124 -9.45 -34.56 22.00
CA PHE A 124 -10.76 -34.03 21.61
C PHE A 124 -11.19 -34.51 20.22
N ASN A 125 -12.49 -34.64 20.02
CA ASN A 125 -13.05 -34.99 18.71
C ASN A 125 -13.10 -33.77 17.77
N LEU A 126 -12.03 -33.57 17.00
CA LEU A 126 -11.90 -32.48 16.02
C LEU A 126 -12.84 -32.61 14.80
N GLU A 127 -13.58 -33.72 14.64
CA GLU A 127 -14.67 -33.80 13.65
C GLU A 127 -15.97 -33.16 14.16
N LYS A 128 -16.10 -32.96 15.48
CA LYS A 128 -17.30 -32.43 16.14
C LYS A 128 -17.12 -31.02 16.69
N TYR A 129 -15.89 -30.63 17.05
CA TYR A 129 -15.61 -29.39 17.75
C TYR A 129 -14.63 -28.53 16.96
N ILE A 130 -14.88 -27.22 16.96
CA ILE A 130 -13.89 -26.21 16.54
C ILE A 130 -13.31 -25.60 17.81
N PHE A 131 -12.00 -25.42 17.86
CA PHE A 131 -11.36 -24.72 18.98
C PHE A 131 -11.00 -23.30 18.57
N LEU A 132 -11.35 -22.31 19.39
CA LEU A 132 -10.68 -21.01 19.43
C LEU A 132 -9.60 -21.08 20.51
N GLU A 133 -8.36 -21.16 20.07
CA GLU A 133 -7.17 -21.30 20.88
C GLU A 133 -6.49 -19.94 21.07
N ALA A 134 -6.27 -19.56 22.32
CA ALA A 134 -5.55 -18.35 22.70
C ALA A 134 -4.19 -18.71 23.31
N ASN A 135 -3.11 -18.32 22.63
CA ASN A 135 -1.73 -18.58 23.01
C ASN A 135 -1.16 -17.40 23.81
N ASP A 136 -0.75 -17.64 25.06
CA ASP A 136 -0.16 -16.60 25.89
C ASP A 136 1.31 -16.37 25.56
N VAL A 137 1.59 -15.48 24.60
CA VAL A 137 2.94 -15.19 24.11
C VAL A 137 3.36 -13.75 24.43
N SER A 138 4.62 -13.52 24.83
CA SER A 138 5.05 -12.16 25.25
C SER A 138 5.08 -11.12 24.14
N LYS A 139 5.23 -11.55 22.87
CA LYS A 139 5.24 -10.64 21.71
C LYS A 139 3.86 -10.33 21.16
N GLU A 140 2.80 -10.93 21.73
CA GLU A 140 1.42 -10.78 21.27
C GLU A 140 1.23 -11.10 19.76
N ARG A 141 2.12 -11.93 19.21
CA ARG A 141 2.18 -12.35 17.80
C ARG A 141 2.72 -13.78 17.71
N LEU A 142 2.23 -14.54 16.74
CA LEU A 142 2.62 -15.93 16.49
C LEU A 142 3.49 -16.02 15.22
N GLY A 143 4.65 -16.69 15.30
CA GLY A 143 5.52 -16.99 14.16
C GLY A 143 6.31 -15.83 13.50
N TYR A 144 6.97 -16.14 12.37
CA TYR A 144 7.77 -15.19 11.57
C TYR A 144 6.87 -14.31 10.68
N GLY A 145 6.28 -13.25 11.25
CA GLY A 145 5.57 -12.22 10.48
C GLY A 145 4.41 -11.60 11.24
N SER A 146 3.91 -10.46 10.75
CA SER A 146 2.78 -9.71 11.31
C SER A 146 1.41 -10.42 11.11
N PHE A 147 1.35 -11.74 11.28
CA PHE A 147 0.17 -12.54 10.96
C PHE A 147 -0.49 -13.09 12.23
N CYS A 148 -1.77 -12.79 12.41
CA CYS A 148 -2.69 -13.58 13.22
C CYS A 148 -3.21 -14.69 12.28
N GLY A 149 -3.02 -15.99 12.56
CA GLY A 149 -3.38 -17.02 11.56
C GLY A 149 -3.51 -18.47 12.04
N PHE A 150 -4.58 -19.11 11.54
CA PHE A 150 -5.11 -20.48 11.70
C PHE A 150 -4.30 -21.62 11.08
N TRP A 151 -4.44 -22.83 11.67
CA TRP A 151 -3.92 -24.08 11.08
C TRP A 151 -4.81 -25.32 11.37
N GLY A 152 -5.78 -25.61 10.50
CA GLY A 152 -6.46 -26.91 10.37
C GLY A 152 -7.30 -27.34 11.59
N GLY A 153 -8.52 -26.82 11.68
CA GLY A 153 -9.51 -27.21 12.70
C GLY A 153 -9.38 -26.48 14.04
N VAL A 154 -8.26 -25.76 14.25
CA VAL A 154 -8.02 -24.92 15.43
C VAL A 154 -7.77 -23.48 14.97
N ALA A 155 -8.66 -22.57 15.40
CA ALA A 155 -8.57 -21.13 15.23
C ALA A 155 -7.63 -20.57 16.29
N SER A 156 -6.39 -20.27 15.91
CA SER A 156 -5.33 -19.90 16.85
C SER A 156 -5.03 -18.40 16.81
N ILE A 157 -5.07 -17.76 17.98
CA ILE A 157 -4.80 -16.33 18.16
C ILE A 157 -3.85 -16.12 19.36
N PRO A 158 -3.08 -15.02 19.40
CA PRO A 158 -2.47 -14.56 20.65
C PRO A 158 -3.54 -14.27 21.71
N ALA A 159 -3.24 -14.49 22.99
CA ALA A 159 -4.15 -14.24 24.11
C ALA A 159 -4.27 -12.74 24.50
N SER A 160 -3.55 -11.85 23.83
CA SER A 160 -3.59 -10.39 24.02
C SER A 160 -3.06 -9.66 22.78
N GLY A 161 -3.05 -8.32 22.83
CA GLY A 161 -2.55 -7.45 21.75
C GLY A 161 -3.51 -7.25 20.59
N GLU A 162 -2.99 -6.71 19.48
CA GLU A 162 -3.78 -6.30 18.30
C GLU A 162 -4.51 -7.47 17.62
N CYS A 163 -4.02 -8.70 17.79
CA CYS A 163 -4.65 -9.90 17.24
C CYS A 163 -5.77 -10.47 18.13
N PHE A 164 -5.90 -10.04 19.39
CA PHE A 164 -7.01 -10.44 20.27
C PHE A 164 -8.24 -9.58 19.99
N ASP A 165 -8.78 -9.73 18.79
CA ASP A 165 -9.83 -8.88 18.23
C ASP A 165 -10.95 -9.72 17.59
N VAL A 166 -12.17 -9.15 17.57
CA VAL A 166 -13.36 -9.81 17.03
C VAL A 166 -13.19 -10.16 15.55
N SER A 167 -12.60 -9.28 14.74
CA SER A 167 -12.41 -9.54 13.31
C SER A 167 -11.42 -10.68 13.06
N VAL A 168 -10.40 -10.79 13.91
CA VAL A 168 -9.42 -11.89 13.86
C VAL A 168 -10.07 -13.18 14.31
N ALA A 169 -10.71 -13.20 15.47
CA ALA A 169 -11.42 -14.38 15.97
C ALA A 169 -12.49 -14.87 14.98
N ALA A 170 -13.24 -13.96 14.37
CA ALA A 170 -14.23 -14.29 13.34
C ALA A 170 -13.59 -14.81 12.04
N HIS A 171 -12.44 -14.28 11.62
CA HIS A 171 -11.68 -14.80 10.48
C HIS A 171 -11.22 -16.24 10.74
N GLU A 172 -10.57 -16.48 11.87
CA GLU A 172 -10.01 -17.80 12.19
C GLU A 172 -11.11 -18.84 12.41
N LEU A 173 -12.20 -18.48 13.11
CA LEU A 173 -13.38 -19.35 13.24
C LEU A 173 -14.08 -19.57 11.90
N GLY A 174 -14.07 -18.59 11.00
CA GLY A 174 -14.58 -18.71 9.64
C GLY A 174 -14.00 -19.91 8.90
N HIS A 175 -12.68 -20.13 8.99
CA HIS A 175 -12.03 -21.33 8.44
C HIS A 175 -12.58 -22.62 9.05
N GLY A 176 -12.77 -22.63 10.37
CA GLY A 176 -13.38 -23.76 11.08
C GLY A 176 -14.81 -24.06 10.61
N PHE A 177 -15.61 -23.03 10.32
CA PHE A 177 -16.95 -23.16 9.76
C PHE A 177 -16.97 -23.54 8.26
N GLY A 178 -15.78 -23.72 7.67
CA GLY A 178 -15.64 -24.08 6.27
C GLY A 178 -15.80 -22.90 5.32
N LEU A 179 -15.58 -21.66 5.76
CA LEU A 179 -15.42 -20.54 4.84
C LEU A 179 -14.02 -20.58 4.22
N THR A 180 -13.93 -20.14 2.97
CA THR A 180 -12.67 -20.01 2.23
C THR A 180 -12.38 -18.53 1.93
N HIS A 181 -11.10 -18.18 1.73
CA HIS A 181 -10.72 -16.82 1.41
C HIS A 181 -11.39 -16.30 0.14
N ASN A 182 -11.80 -15.03 0.15
CA ASN A 182 -12.28 -14.31 -1.03
C ASN A 182 -11.44 -13.04 -1.24
N PHE A 183 -10.73 -12.99 -2.36
CA PHE A 183 -9.78 -11.92 -2.68
C PHE A 183 -10.37 -10.80 -3.55
N TYR A 184 -11.67 -10.84 -3.88
CA TYR A 184 -12.31 -9.81 -4.70
C TYR A 184 -12.59 -8.53 -3.94
N ASP A 185 -12.87 -8.64 -2.64
CA ASP A 185 -13.23 -7.52 -1.78
C ASP A 185 -12.50 -7.62 -0.43
N ASN A 186 -11.65 -6.63 -0.18
CA ASN A 186 -10.85 -6.50 1.04
C ASN A 186 -11.69 -6.19 2.29
N SER A 187 -13.00 -6.00 2.17
CA SER A 187 -13.88 -5.77 3.30
C SER A 187 -14.45 -7.03 3.93
N TYR A 188 -14.37 -8.18 3.24
CA TYR A 188 -14.93 -9.42 3.77
C TYR A 188 -14.08 -10.00 4.89
N ILE A 189 -14.75 -10.69 5.82
CA ILE A 189 -14.11 -11.33 6.96
C ILE A 189 -13.01 -12.30 6.51
N MET A 190 -13.24 -13.01 5.39
CA MET A 190 -12.30 -13.96 4.79
C MET A 190 -11.36 -13.31 3.76
N SER A 191 -11.08 -12.01 3.85
CA SER A 191 -10.08 -11.32 3.01
C SER A 191 -8.81 -11.01 3.80
N TYR A 192 -7.78 -10.46 3.14
CA TYR A 192 -6.57 -9.92 3.78
C TYR A 192 -6.59 -8.38 3.88
N GLY A 193 -7.75 -7.75 3.73
CA GLY A 193 -7.86 -6.31 3.87
C GLY A 193 -7.69 -5.84 5.31
N ALA A 194 -7.39 -4.54 5.47
CA ALA A 194 -7.26 -3.91 6.78
C ALA A 194 -8.61 -3.72 7.52
N HIS A 195 -9.76 -3.93 6.84
CA HIS A 195 -11.09 -3.69 7.39
C HIS A 195 -11.98 -4.92 7.13
N ARG A 196 -11.88 -5.95 7.97
CA ARG A 196 -12.58 -7.24 7.82
C ARG A 196 -13.84 -7.25 8.67
N ASP A 197 -14.89 -6.55 8.24
CA ASP A 197 -16.03 -6.22 9.10
C ASP A 197 -17.39 -6.74 8.60
N ARG A 198 -17.42 -7.61 7.58
CA ARG A 198 -18.66 -8.18 7.04
C ARG A 198 -18.51 -9.56 6.38
N LEU A 199 -19.61 -10.31 6.28
CA LEU A 199 -19.71 -11.52 5.46
C LEU A 199 -20.03 -11.18 4.00
N SER A 200 -19.56 -12.03 3.08
CA SER A 200 -20.09 -12.06 1.71
C SER A 200 -21.44 -12.80 1.68
N ALA A 201 -22.24 -12.57 0.64
CA ALA A 201 -23.50 -13.32 0.45
C ALA A 201 -23.24 -14.84 0.36
N CYS A 202 -22.19 -15.26 -0.36
CA CYS A 202 -21.76 -16.66 -0.42
C CYS A 202 -21.46 -17.23 0.98
N ALA A 203 -20.72 -16.49 1.81
CA ALA A 203 -20.36 -16.94 3.15
C ALA A 203 -21.58 -17.04 4.06
N ALA A 204 -22.48 -16.05 4.03
CA ALA A 204 -23.71 -16.09 4.82
C ALA A 204 -24.61 -17.27 4.40
N GLU A 205 -24.80 -17.49 3.10
CA GLU A 205 -25.56 -18.63 2.58
C GLU A 205 -24.90 -19.97 2.96
N TRP A 206 -23.58 -20.08 2.94
CA TRP A 206 -22.86 -21.27 3.39
C TRP A 206 -23.11 -21.59 4.87
N LEU A 207 -23.07 -20.56 5.72
CA LEU A 207 -23.30 -20.70 7.15
C LEU A 207 -24.77 -21.05 7.48
N ASP A 208 -25.73 -20.69 6.63
CA ASP A 208 -27.16 -20.91 6.87
C ASP A 208 -27.53 -22.38 7.12
N VAL A 209 -26.80 -23.33 6.50
CA VAL A 209 -26.99 -24.78 6.69
C VAL A 209 -25.84 -25.44 7.44
N SER A 210 -24.83 -24.67 7.86
CA SER A 210 -23.71 -25.20 8.64
C SER A 210 -24.21 -25.82 9.95
N PRO A 211 -23.75 -27.03 10.33
CA PRO A 211 -24.12 -27.65 11.60
C PRO A 211 -23.82 -26.78 12.82
N TYR A 212 -22.75 -25.97 12.78
CA TYR A 212 -22.40 -25.07 13.89
C TYR A 212 -23.43 -23.97 14.12
N PHE A 213 -24.11 -23.52 13.06
CA PHE A 213 -25.15 -22.48 13.09
C PHE A 213 -26.56 -23.08 13.22
N ASN A 214 -26.69 -24.42 13.09
CA ASN A 214 -27.93 -25.16 13.24
C ASN A 214 -27.74 -26.41 14.13
N PRO A 215 -27.25 -26.25 15.37
CA PRO A 215 -26.79 -27.37 16.21
C PRO A 215 -27.91 -28.29 16.72
N ASP A 216 -29.16 -27.81 16.73
CA ASP A 216 -30.32 -28.64 17.09
C ASP A 216 -30.81 -29.52 15.93
N LYS A 217 -30.22 -29.35 14.73
CA LYS A 217 -30.54 -30.16 13.57
C LYS A 217 -29.83 -31.50 13.66
N VAL A 218 -30.59 -32.59 13.48
CA VAL A 218 -30.02 -33.94 13.37
C VAL A 218 -29.20 -34.01 12.10
N VAL A 219 -27.87 -34.04 12.22
CA VAL A 219 -26.98 -34.27 11.08
C VAL A 219 -27.03 -35.74 10.69
N THR A 220 -27.80 -36.06 9.66
CA THR A 220 -27.71 -37.36 9.00
C THR A 220 -26.47 -37.35 8.11
N ARG A 221 -25.42 -38.10 8.50
CA ARG A 221 -24.27 -38.33 7.61
C ARG A 221 -24.75 -39.08 6.37
N ASN A 222 -24.96 -38.36 5.28
CA ASN A 222 -25.18 -38.90 3.96
C ASN A 222 -23.99 -38.49 3.08
N ARG A 223 -23.42 -39.41 2.30
CA ARG A 223 -22.26 -39.14 1.42
C ARG A 223 -22.68 -39.09 -0.06
N ASN A 224 -23.97 -38.94 -0.34
CA ASN A 224 -24.52 -39.15 -1.68
C ASN A 224 -24.46 -37.91 -2.60
N THR A 225 -23.78 -36.82 -2.20
CA THR A 225 -23.56 -35.71 -3.12
C THR A 225 -22.64 -36.17 -4.25
N SER A 226 -23.20 -36.32 -5.44
CA SER A 226 -22.44 -36.63 -6.65
C SER A 226 -22.20 -35.36 -7.44
N VAL A 227 -20.99 -35.22 -7.96
CA VAL A 227 -20.60 -34.15 -8.86
C VAL A 227 -20.05 -34.78 -10.13
N GLU A 228 -20.64 -34.43 -11.26
CA GLU A 228 -20.22 -34.90 -12.58
C GLU A 228 -19.85 -33.70 -13.46
N LEU A 229 -18.65 -33.77 -14.05
CA LEU A 229 -18.23 -32.82 -15.08
C LEU A 229 -18.93 -33.19 -16.38
N LEU A 230 -19.77 -32.29 -16.89
CA LEU A 230 -20.51 -32.55 -18.12
C LEU A 230 -19.56 -32.58 -19.32
N SER A 231 -19.82 -33.47 -20.28
CA SER A 231 -18.98 -33.64 -21.48
C SER A 231 -18.86 -32.39 -22.33
N ASN A 232 -19.83 -31.48 -22.25
CA ASN A 232 -19.84 -30.18 -22.92
C ASN A 232 -19.32 -29.03 -22.05
N SER A 233 -18.63 -29.33 -20.94
CA SER A 233 -18.11 -28.31 -20.02
C SER A 233 -17.31 -27.25 -20.76
N PHE A 234 -16.46 -27.69 -21.69
CA PHE A 234 -15.54 -26.84 -22.43
C PHE A 234 -16.06 -26.42 -23.81
N ASP A 235 -17.31 -26.76 -24.15
CA ASP A 235 -17.93 -26.38 -25.42
C ASP A 235 -18.34 -24.90 -25.40
N ALA A 236 -18.12 -24.20 -26.51
CA ALA A 236 -18.54 -22.81 -26.71
C ALA A 236 -18.13 -21.87 -25.55
N ALA A 237 -16.94 -22.08 -24.99
CA ALA A 237 -16.41 -21.25 -23.92
C ALA A 237 -16.22 -19.80 -24.41
N PRO A 238 -16.39 -18.77 -23.54
CA PRO A 238 -16.05 -17.41 -23.91
C PRO A 238 -14.59 -17.34 -24.38
N PRO A 239 -14.22 -16.43 -25.29
CA PRO A 239 -12.85 -16.41 -25.82
C PRO A 239 -11.75 -16.28 -24.75
N HIS A 240 -12.08 -15.86 -23.53
CA HIS A 240 -11.16 -15.46 -22.47
C HIS A 240 -11.21 -16.37 -21.22
N ALA A 241 -12.00 -17.44 -21.23
CA ALA A 241 -12.18 -18.34 -20.09
C ALA A 241 -12.52 -19.75 -20.57
N LEU A 242 -12.18 -20.76 -19.76
CA LEU A 242 -12.78 -22.08 -19.87
C LEU A 242 -14.15 -22.03 -19.18
N ARG A 243 -15.17 -22.58 -19.83
CA ARG A 243 -16.43 -22.86 -19.18
C ARG A 243 -16.30 -24.22 -18.47
N LEU A 244 -16.86 -24.32 -17.28
CA LEU A 244 -16.94 -25.56 -16.50
C LEU A 244 -18.42 -25.79 -16.19
N ARG A 245 -19.02 -26.84 -16.76
CA ARG A 245 -20.44 -27.16 -16.55
C ARG A 245 -20.54 -28.43 -15.71
N LEU A 246 -21.16 -28.32 -14.55
CA LEU A 246 -21.18 -29.41 -13.58
C LEU A 246 -22.62 -29.76 -13.27
N GLU A 247 -22.91 -31.04 -13.27
CA GLU A 247 -24.12 -31.56 -12.68
C GLU A 247 -23.84 -32.00 -11.25
N ILE A 248 -24.66 -31.51 -10.33
CA ILE A 248 -24.56 -31.83 -8.91
C ILE A 248 -25.90 -32.46 -8.50
N SER A 249 -25.86 -33.57 -7.77
CA SER A 249 -27.08 -34.15 -7.20
C SER A 249 -26.87 -34.68 -5.79
N ASP A 250 -27.86 -34.46 -4.94
CA ASP A 250 -28.00 -35.12 -3.65
C ASP A 250 -29.47 -35.44 -3.39
N SER A 251 -29.74 -36.68 -2.97
CA SER A 251 -31.06 -37.20 -2.61
C SER A 251 -31.80 -36.41 -1.53
N ASP A 252 -31.10 -35.76 -0.59
CA ASP A 252 -31.72 -34.97 0.49
C ASP A 252 -31.78 -33.47 0.18
N GLY A 253 -31.08 -33.06 -0.89
CA GLY A 253 -31.16 -31.75 -1.49
C GLY A 253 -29.88 -30.93 -1.35
N LEU A 254 -29.68 -30.00 -2.28
CA LEU A 254 -28.50 -29.17 -2.40
C LEU A 254 -28.74 -27.76 -1.86
N HIS A 255 -27.66 -27.09 -1.44
CA HIS A 255 -27.72 -25.72 -0.92
C HIS A 255 -26.75 -24.76 -1.60
N GLN A 256 -25.45 -25.05 -1.63
CA GLN A 256 -24.46 -24.19 -2.31
C GLN A 256 -23.27 -24.99 -2.85
N VAL A 257 -22.69 -24.53 -3.95
CA VAL A 257 -21.37 -24.93 -4.44
C VAL A 257 -20.42 -23.74 -4.51
N GLN A 258 -19.17 -23.97 -4.13
CA GLN A 258 -18.05 -23.05 -4.26
C GLN A 258 -17.01 -23.67 -5.21
N LEU A 259 -16.53 -22.88 -6.16
CA LEU A 259 -15.40 -23.19 -7.00
C LEU A 259 -14.16 -22.50 -6.44
N ILE A 260 -13.13 -23.27 -6.17
CA ILE A 260 -11.84 -22.82 -5.63
C ILE A 260 -10.76 -23.18 -6.66
N THR A 261 -10.00 -22.20 -7.16
CA THR A 261 -8.87 -22.50 -8.06
C THR A 261 -7.61 -22.83 -7.27
N ILE A 262 -6.89 -23.87 -7.70
CA ILE A 262 -5.59 -24.25 -7.14
C ILE A 262 -4.51 -23.73 -8.10
N ASP A 263 -3.67 -22.81 -7.64
CA ASP A 263 -2.47 -22.35 -8.37
C ASP A 263 -1.24 -22.89 -7.66
N GLU A 264 -0.43 -23.71 -8.35
CA GLU A 264 0.77 -24.32 -7.77
C GLU A 264 1.90 -23.31 -7.51
N ASN A 265 1.85 -22.11 -8.11
CA ASN A 265 2.89 -21.09 -7.98
C ASN A 265 2.63 -20.09 -6.85
N ILE A 266 1.44 -20.14 -6.22
CA ILE A 266 1.04 -19.22 -5.14
C ILE A 266 0.51 -20.05 -3.98
N ASN A 267 1.14 -19.97 -2.80
CA ASN A 267 0.78 -20.72 -1.58
C ASN A 267 -0.64 -20.42 -1.01
N TYR A 268 -1.50 -19.69 -1.72
CA TYR A 268 -2.83 -19.30 -1.27
C TYR A 268 -3.82 -19.39 -2.44
N SER A 269 -4.97 -20.03 -2.20
CA SER A 269 -6.03 -20.27 -3.20
C SER A 269 -6.72 -18.97 -3.63
N GLU A 270 -6.38 -18.41 -4.80
CA GLU A 270 -6.72 -17.01 -5.17
C GLU A 270 -8.10 -16.76 -5.83
N TYR A 271 -8.95 -17.77 -6.06
CA TYR A 271 -10.26 -17.55 -6.68
C TYR A 271 -11.33 -18.39 -6.00
N MET A 272 -12.35 -17.71 -5.45
CA MET A 272 -13.59 -18.34 -5.02
C MET A 272 -14.77 -17.71 -5.73
N ASP A 273 -15.52 -18.50 -6.49
CA ASP A 273 -16.84 -18.16 -7.02
C ASP A 273 -17.87 -19.13 -6.43
N CYS A 274 -19.11 -18.70 -6.23
CA CYS A 274 -20.15 -19.55 -5.64
C CYS A 274 -21.47 -19.50 -6.43
N ARG A 275 -22.24 -20.58 -6.35
CA ARG A 275 -23.61 -20.65 -6.87
C ARG A 275 -24.53 -21.26 -5.82
N SER A 276 -25.67 -20.63 -5.59
CA SER A 276 -26.78 -21.25 -4.87
C SER A 276 -27.28 -22.46 -5.66
N LEU A 277 -27.54 -23.56 -4.97
CA LEU A 277 -28.09 -24.78 -5.54
C LEU A 277 -29.52 -24.98 -5.05
N ARG A 278 -30.38 -25.56 -5.89
CA ARG A 278 -31.79 -25.80 -5.54
C ARG A 278 -32.23 -27.22 -5.87
N GLY A 279 -33.09 -27.77 -5.01
CA GLY A 279 -33.68 -29.09 -5.21
C GLY A 279 -32.71 -30.23 -4.90
N VAL A 280 -32.86 -31.36 -5.60
CA VAL A 280 -32.04 -32.59 -5.43
C VAL A 280 -31.02 -32.81 -6.56
N ARG A 281 -31.10 -31.99 -7.61
CA ARG A 281 -30.22 -32.02 -8.78
C ARG A 281 -30.19 -30.62 -9.39
N ASP A 282 -29.00 -30.14 -9.72
CA ASP A 282 -28.78 -28.81 -10.30
C ASP A 282 -27.60 -28.84 -11.29
N ILE A 283 -27.63 -27.95 -12.28
CA ILE A 283 -26.54 -27.77 -13.24
C ILE A 283 -25.98 -26.37 -13.08
N VAL A 284 -24.71 -26.28 -12.72
CA VAL A 284 -24.02 -25.01 -12.50
C VAL A 284 -22.94 -24.78 -13.54
N GLU A 285 -22.63 -23.51 -13.73
CA GLU A 285 -21.60 -23.07 -14.65
C GLU A 285 -20.66 -22.10 -13.97
N PHE A 286 -19.37 -22.36 -14.16
CA PHE A 286 -18.29 -21.48 -13.77
C PHE A 286 -17.45 -21.10 -14.98
N GLU A 287 -16.92 -19.89 -14.95
CA GLU A 287 -15.88 -19.43 -15.87
C GLU A 287 -14.56 -19.44 -15.10
N ILE A 288 -13.59 -20.20 -15.61
CA ILE A 288 -12.24 -20.30 -15.02
C ILE A 288 -11.21 -19.81 -16.02
N ILE A 289 -10.16 -19.17 -15.51
CA ILE A 289 -9.07 -18.69 -16.35
C ILE A 289 -8.24 -19.91 -16.78
N ALA A 290 -7.78 -19.92 -18.03
CA ALA A 290 -7.16 -21.08 -18.68
C ALA A 290 -5.79 -21.52 -18.10
N ASP A 291 -5.33 -20.97 -16.97
CA ASP A 291 -4.06 -21.30 -16.29
C ASP A 291 -4.24 -22.12 -15.01
N VAL A 292 -5.47 -22.53 -14.71
CA VAL A 292 -5.75 -23.40 -13.58
C VAL A 292 -5.47 -24.85 -14.00
N THR A 293 -4.56 -25.54 -13.30
CA THR A 293 -4.27 -26.96 -13.54
C THR A 293 -5.28 -27.86 -12.84
N ALA A 294 -5.82 -27.40 -11.71
CA ALA A 294 -6.86 -28.10 -10.98
C ALA A 294 -7.84 -27.13 -10.30
N VAL A 295 -9.10 -27.51 -10.27
CA VAL A 295 -10.15 -26.81 -9.51
C VAL A 295 -10.67 -27.69 -8.39
N GLU A 296 -10.84 -27.14 -7.20
CA GLU A 296 -11.58 -27.77 -6.12
C GLU A 296 -13.01 -27.24 -6.09
N LEU A 297 -13.97 -28.15 -6.11
CA LEU A 297 -15.35 -27.85 -5.79
C LEU A 297 -15.65 -28.24 -4.36
N LYS A 298 -16.32 -27.33 -3.66
CA LYS A 298 -16.84 -27.54 -2.32
C LYS A 298 -18.35 -27.39 -2.36
N VAL A 299 -19.07 -28.47 -2.10
CA VAL A 299 -20.54 -28.47 -2.10
C VAL A 299 -21.01 -28.64 -0.67
N ILE A 300 -21.96 -27.82 -0.23
CA ILE A 300 -22.71 -28.04 1.01
C ILE A 300 -24.16 -28.38 0.65
N ASP A 301 -24.62 -29.52 1.15
CA ASP A 301 -25.99 -29.99 0.97
C ASP A 301 -26.95 -29.27 1.94
N LYS A 302 -28.26 -29.53 1.80
CA LYS A 302 -29.28 -28.96 2.70
C LYS A 302 -29.14 -29.46 4.12
N SER A 303 -28.51 -30.61 4.36
CA SER A 303 -28.28 -31.21 5.68
C SER A 303 -27.05 -30.63 6.39
N GLY A 304 -26.20 -29.88 5.67
CA GLY A 304 -24.95 -29.31 6.16
C GLY A 304 -23.73 -30.22 5.96
N ASN A 305 -23.86 -31.32 5.20
CA ASN A 305 -22.70 -32.14 4.83
C ASN A 305 -21.91 -31.46 3.72
N ILE A 306 -20.58 -31.51 3.84
CA ILE A 306 -19.65 -30.88 2.91
C ILE A 306 -18.97 -31.95 2.09
N MET A 307 -19.11 -31.87 0.76
CA MET A 307 -18.35 -32.66 -0.20
C MET A 307 -17.23 -31.79 -0.80
N ARG A 308 -16.06 -32.40 -1.03
CA ARG A 308 -14.95 -31.80 -1.76
C ARG A 308 -14.58 -32.69 -2.94
N THR A 309 -14.43 -32.09 -4.11
CA THR A 309 -14.01 -32.82 -5.31
C THR A 309 -13.00 -31.98 -6.07
N VAL A 310 -11.84 -32.54 -6.35
CA VAL A 310 -10.80 -31.89 -7.15
C VAL A 310 -10.88 -32.44 -8.57
N PHE A 311 -10.97 -31.54 -9.55
CA PHE A 311 -10.88 -31.87 -10.96
C PHE A 311 -9.53 -31.42 -11.47
N ASP A 312 -8.72 -32.38 -11.90
CA ASP A 312 -7.56 -32.10 -12.73
C ASP A 312 -8.05 -31.75 -14.13
N ILE A 313 -7.66 -30.56 -14.60
CA ILE A 313 -8.00 -30.05 -15.92
C ILE A 313 -6.76 -29.82 -16.79
N SER A 314 -5.59 -30.26 -16.33
CA SER A 314 -4.30 -30.11 -17.03
C SER A 314 -4.25 -30.83 -18.39
N ASP A 315 -4.85 -32.02 -18.48
CA ASP A 315 -4.92 -32.85 -19.70
C ASP A 315 -6.16 -32.58 -20.56
N THR A 316 -7.01 -31.62 -20.17
CA THR A 316 -8.21 -31.29 -20.95
C THR A 316 -7.79 -30.62 -22.25
N VAL A 317 -8.23 -31.15 -23.39
CA VAL A 317 -8.04 -30.50 -24.70
C VAL A 317 -8.78 -29.18 -24.66
N ILE A 318 -8.03 -28.11 -24.40
CA ILE A 318 -8.56 -26.76 -24.49
C ILE A 318 -9.00 -26.57 -25.94
N PRO A 319 -10.26 -26.20 -26.24
CA PRO A 319 -10.67 -25.93 -27.61
C PRO A 319 -9.67 -25.01 -28.28
N SER A 320 -9.34 -25.28 -29.54
CA SER A 320 -8.39 -24.52 -30.33
C SER A 320 -8.66 -23.02 -30.13
N SER A 321 -7.76 -22.38 -29.39
CA SER A 321 -7.94 -21.02 -28.90
C SER A 321 -8.20 -20.08 -30.06
N LEU A 322 -9.20 -19.22 -29.91
CA LEU A 322 -9.50 -18.18 -30.89
C LEU A 322 -8.21 -17.40 -31.18
N VAL A 323 -7.79 -17.36 -32.45
CA VAL A 323 -6.74 -16.46 -32.90
C VAL A 323 -7.28 -15.05 -32.73
N VAL A 324 -6.60 -14.26 -31.89
CA VAL A 324 -7.00 -12.89 -31.61
C VAL A 324 -6.33 -12.00 -32.64
N GLU A 325 -7.15 -11.27 -33.39
CA GLU A 325 -6.66 -10.26 -34.30
C GLU A 325 -6.11 -9.08 -33.50
N ILE A 326 -4.85 -8.74 -33.76
CA ILE A 326 -4.17 -7.56 -33.20
C ILE A 326 -3.70 -6.75 -34.42
N PRO A 327 -4.51 -5.79 -34.89
CA PRO A 327 -4.24 -5.05 -36.13
C PRO A 327 -2.94 -4.24 -36.08
N ASP A 328 -2.57 -3.73 -34.90
CA ASP A 328 -1.32 -3.00 -34.72
C ASP A 328 -0.13 -3.98 -34.67
N ALA A 329 0.67 -3.98 -35.73
CA ALA A 329 1.80 -4.88 -35.86
C ALA A 329 2.86 -4.71 -34.76
N ASN A 330 3.01 -3.50 -34.20
CA ASN A 330 3.96 -3.23 -33.13
C ASN A 330 3.46 -3.78 -31.79
N LEU A 331 2.15 -3.64 -31.52
CA LEU A 331 1.52 -4.28 -30.37
C LEU A 331 1.59 -5.80 -30.49
N ALA A 332 1.29 -6.36 -31.66
CA ALA A 332 1.38 -7.79 -31.91
C ALA A 332 2.81 -8.30 -31.73
N SER A 333 3.83 -7.54 -32.17
CA SER A 333 5.24 -7.88 -31.91
C SER A 333 5.57 -7.86 -30.42
N ALA A 334 5.19 -6.81 -29.70
CA ALA A 334 5.47 -6.70 -28.27
C ALA A 334 4.81 -7.83 -27.46
N ILE A 335 3.59 -8.23 -27.85
CA ILE A 335 2.90 -9.37 -27.25
C ILE A 335 3.65 -10.67 -27.54
N ARG A 336 4.06 -10.92 -28.80
CA ARG A 336 4.82 -12.13 -29.15
C ARG A 336 6.14 -12.22 -28.41
N ASP A 337 6.87 -11.10 -28.31
CA ASP A 337 8.13 -10.99 -27.57
C ASP A 337 7.91 -11.35 -26.09
N THR A 338 6.83 -10.83 -25.49
CA THR A 338 6.49 -11.12 -24.08
C THR A 338 6.08 -12.58 -23.88
N LEU A 339 5.42 -13.18 -24.88
CA LEU A 339 5.03 -14.60 -24.86
C LEU A 339 6.20 -15.55 -25.22
N GLY A 340 7.35 -15.04 -25.68
CA GLY A 340 8.47 -15.86 -26.16
C GLY A 340 8.15 -16.62 -27.45
N THR A 341 7.31 -16.06 -28.32
CA THR A 341 6.82 -16.68 -29.56
C THR A 341 7.38 -16.00 -30.81
N THR A 342 7.30 -16.67 -31.96
CA THR A 342 7.78 -16.18 -33.25
C THR A 342 6.69 -15.46 -34.04
N LEU A 343 7.07 -14.68 -35.07
CA LEU A 343 6.14 -13.90 -35.91
C LEU A 343 5.00 -14.75 -36.53
N ASN A 344 5.27 -16.03 -36.82
CA ASN A 344 4.32 -16.94 -37.44
C ASN A 344 3.40 -17.62 -36.43
N ASP A 345 3.72 -17.54 -35.13
CA ASP A 345 2.87 -18.11 -34.10
C ASP A 345 1.61 -17.24 -33.93
N PRO A 346 0.42 -17.85 -33.96
CA PRO A 346 -0.82 -17.11 -33.75
C PRO A 346 -0.86 -16.59 -32.32
N ILE A 347 -1.25 -15.32 -32.16
CA ILE A 347 -1.57 -14.79 -30.83
C ILE A 347 -2.96 -15.27 -30.49
N THR A 348 -3.06 -16.09 -29.45
CA THR A 348 -4.32 -16.71 -29.08
C THR A 348 -4.94 -16.06 -27.86
N SER A 349 -6.25 -16.18 -27.74
CA SER A 349 -6.98 -15.60 -26.63
C SER A 349 -6.56 -16.17 -25.28
N ILE A 350 -6.16 -17.46 -25.26
CA ILE A 350 -5.55 -18.10 -24.10
C ILE A 350 -4.22 -17.43 -23.78
N ALA A 351 -3.29 -17.37 -24.74
CA ALA A 351 -1.98 -16.80 -24.51
C ALA A 351 -2.07 -15.36 -23.96
N LEU A 352 -3.00 -14.56 -24.48
CA LEU A 352 -3.28 -13.22 -23.96
C LEU A 352 -3.86 -13.25 -22.54
N SER A 353 -4.83 -14.11 -22.25
CA SER A 353 -5.47 -14.19 -20.92
C SER A 353 -4.49 -14.49 -19.78
N ARG A 354 -3.34 -15.07 -20.09
CA ARG A 354 -2.25 -15.42 -19.16
C ARG A 354 -1.24 -14.29 -18.96
N LEU A 355 -1.28 -13.27 -19.81
CA LEU A 355 -0.33 -12.17 -19.78
C LEU A 355 -0.51 -11.35 -18.50
N GLN A 356 0.46 -11.40 -17.59
CA GLN A 356 0.43 -10.64 -16.34
C GLN A 356 1.14 -9.29 -16.44
N THR A 357 2.14 -9.20 -17.33
CA THR A 357 2.89 -7.99 -17.61
C THR A 357 3.02 -7.78 -19.11
N LEU A 358 2.91 -6.54 -19.57
CA LEU A 358 3.25 -6.15 -20.94
C LEU A 358 3.93 -4.78 -20.92
N SER A 359 5.09 -4.69 -21.57
CA SER A 359 5.81 -3.43 -21.78
C SER A 359 6.07 -3.22 -23.26
N ALA A 360 5.49 -2.17 -23.83
CA ALA A 360 5.53 -1.86 -25.25
C ALA A 360 5.79 -0.35 -25.45
N ILE A 361 6.91 0.13 -24.90
CA ILE A 361 7.26 1.56 -24.83
C ILE A 361 7.85 2.03 -26.15
N ARG A 362 7.40 3.19 -26.66
CA ARG A 362 8.01 3.87 -27.82
C ARG A 362 8.08 2.97 -29.06
N LEU A 363 7.00 2.24 -29.33
CA LEU A 363 6.86 1.39 -30.51
C LEU A 363 5.95 2.00 -31.58
N GLY A 364 5.34 3.15 -31.30
CA GLY A 364 4.44 3.82 -32.25
C GLY A 364 3.07 3.14 -32.35
N ILE A 365 2.64 2.45 -31.28
CA ILE A 365 1.34 1.78 -31.20
C ILE A 365 0.21 2.81 -31.29
N THR A 366 -0.82 2.50 -32.06
CA THR A 366 -2.00 3.35 -32.29
C THR A 366 -3.31 2.65 -31.93
N ASP A 367 -3.36 1.33 -32.04
CA ASP A 367 -4.56 0.52 -31.82
C ASP A 367 -4.29 -0.57 -30.78
N LEU A 368 -5.14 -0.63 -29.76
CA LEU A 368 -5.08 -1.61 -28.66
C LEU A 368 -6.04 -2.79 -28.86
N THR A 369 -6.70 -2.89 -30.01
CA THR A 369 -7.62 -4.00 -30.34
C THR A 369 -6.94 -5.36 -30.15
N GLY A 370 -7.65 -6.25 -29.46
CA GLY A 370 -7.19 -7.57 -29.08
C GLY A 370 -6.62 -7.61 -27.66
N LEU A 371 -6.09 -6.50 -27.14
CA LEU A 371 -5.51 -6.44 -25.79
C LEU A 371 -6.57 -6.59 -24.69
N GLU A 372 -7.85 -6.33 -24.96
CA GLU A 372 -8.95 -6.55 -24.02
C GLU A 372 -9.10 -8.01 -23.57
N ARG A 373 -8.44 -8.95 -24.27
CA ARG A 373 -8.38 -10.37 -23.90
C ARG A 373 -7.36 -10.67 -22.81
N ALA A 374 -6.43 -9.76 -22.53
CA ALA A 374 -5.38 -9.93 -21.52
C ALA A 374 -5.88 -9.62 -20.09
N VAL A 375 -6.95 -10.30 -19.69
CA VAL A 375 -7.71 -10.02 -18.45
C VAL A 375 -6.93 -10.22 -17.15
N SER A 376 -5.80 -10.93 -17.20
CA SER A 376 -4.92 -11.15 -16.03
C SER A 376 -3.81 -10.12 -15.90
N LEU A 377 -3.72 -9.11 -16.78
CA LEU A 377 -2.70 -8.07 -16.70
C LEU A 377 -2.76 -7.34 -15.35
N ARG A 378 -1.62 -7.30 -14.67
CA ARG A 378 -1.38 -6.52 -13.45
C ARG A 378 -0.51 -5.29 -13.74
N ASN A 379 0.41 -5.41 -14.69
CA ASN A 379 1.39 -4.37 -15.04
C ASN A 379 1.35 -4.09 -16.55
N LEU A 380 0.93 -2.89 -16.93
CA LEU A 380 0.86 -2.49 -18.34
C LEU A 380 1.61 -1.18 -18.56
N ASN A 381 2.64 -1.22 -19.40
CA ASN A 381 3.42 -0.05 -19.79
C ASN A 381 3.34 0.18 -21.30
N LEU A 382 2.59 1.22 -21.69
CA LEU A 382 2.35 1.64 -23.06
C LEU A 382 2.84 3.08 -23.30
N ALA A 383 3.83 3.51 -22.53
CA ALA A 383 4.37 4.86 -22.59
C ALA A 383 4.95 5.23 -23.97
N SER A 384 4.87 6.52 -24.33
CA SER A 384 5.48 7.09 -25.54
C SER A 384 4.99 6.47 -26.85
N ASN A 385 3.69 6.19 -26.97
CA ASN A 385 3.06 5.71 -28.20
C ASN A 385 2.15 6.79 -28.80
N ARG A 386 1.19 6.39 -29.64
CA ARG A 386 0.22 7.28 -30.30
C ARG A 386 -1.22 6.80 -30.02
N ILE A 387 -1.44 6.24 -28.84
CA ILE A 387 -2.73 5.68 -28.44
C ILE A 387 -3.68 6.82 -28.12
N SER A 388 -4.90 6.76 -28.66
CA SER A 388 -5.97 7.71 -28.34
C SER A 388 -7.19 7.01 -27.73
N ASP A 389 -7.49 5.79 -28.18
CA ASP A 389 -8.56 4.95 -27.64
C ASP A 389 -8.00 3.90 -26.65
N ILE A 390 -8.45 3.99 -25.40
CA ILE A 390 -8.14 3.03 -24.33
C ILE A 390 -9.35 2.18 -23.93
N THR A 391 -10.42 2.17 -24.73
CA THR A 391 -11.60 1.31 -24.55
C THR A 391 -11.26 -0.17 -24.33
N PRO A 392 -10.24 -0.75 -25.01
CA PRO A 392 -9.82 -2.13 -24.74
C PRO A 392 -9.43 -2.40 -23.28
N LEU A 393 -9.04 -1.39 -22.51
CA LEU A 393 -8.62 -1.55 -21.11
C LEU A 393 -9.79 -1.63 -20.12
N LYS A 394 -11.03 -1.37 -20.55
CA LYS A 394 -12.18 -1.09 -19.66
C LYS A 394 -12.53 -2.17 -18.62
N ASN A 395 -12.20 -3.43 -18.92
CA ASN A 395 -12.53 -4.59 -18.08
C ASN A 395 -11.29 -5.24 -17.43
N MET A 396 -10.12 -4.60 -17.52
CA MET A 396 -8.87 -5.13 -16.97
C MET A 396 -8.76 -4.88 -15.46
N THR A 397 -9.76 -5.31 -14.70
CA THR A 397 -9.95 -4.98 -13.27
C THR A 397 -8.84 -5.47 -12.33
N ARG A 398 -7.91 -6.28 -12.85
CA ARG A 398 -6.72 -6.77 -12.14
C ARG A 398 -5.49 -5.85 -12.29
N LEU A 399 -5.55 -4.81 -13.11
CA LEU A 399 -4.46 -3.85 -13.25
C LEU A 399 -4.14 -3.16 -11.93
N VAL A 400 -2.86 -3.18 -11.58
CA VAL A 400 -2.26 -2.53 -10.41
C VAL A 400 -1.41 -1.34 -10.84
N HIS A 401 -0.66 -1.50 -11.92
CA HIS A 401 0.26 -0.49 -12.45
C HIS A 401 -0.04 -0.22 -13.92
N LEU A 402 -0.40 1.03 -14.25
CA LEU A 402 -0.73 1.45 -15.60
C LEU A 402 0.08 2.70 -15.99
N ASN A 403 0.92 2.56 -17.01
CA ASN A 403 1.66 3.66 -17.59
C ASN A 403 1.21 3.94 -19.02
N LEU A 404 0.56 5.09 -19.20
CA LEU A 404 0.01 5.59 -20.47
C LEU A 404 0.58 6.97 -20.83
N GLN A 405 1.70 7.37 -20.20
CA GLN A 405 2.31 8.67 -20.46
C GLN A 405 2.71 8.86 -21.92
N HIS A 406 2.74 10.11 -22.37
CA HIS A 406 3.15 10.48 -23.73
C HIS A 406 2.34 9.74 -24.81
N ASN A 407 1.01 9.82 -24.73
CA ASN A 407 0.08 9.31 -25.74
C ASN A 407 -0.83 10.46 -26.22
N GLN A 408 -1.97 10.13 -26.84
CA GLN A 408 -2.94 11.08 -27.41
C GLN A 408 -4.32 10.90 -26.79
N ILE A 409 -4.36 10.49 -25.51
CA ILE A 409 -5.59 10.16 -24.78
C ILE A 409 -6.30 11.47 -24.40
N SER A 410 -7.62 11.47 -24.54
CA SER A 410 -8.51 12.55 -24.09
C SER A 410 -9.60 12.02 -23.16
N ASP A 411 -10.15 10.84 -23.46
CA ASP A 411 -11.16 10.17 -22.64
C ASP A 411 -10.54 9.07 -21.76
N ILE A 412 -10.73 9.19 -20.44
CA ILE A 412 -10.31 8.18 -19.44
C ILE A 412 -11.48 7.44 -18.78
N ALA A 413 -12.71 7.57 -19.30
CA ALA A 413 -13.87 6.81 -18.83
C ALA A 413 -13.66 5.29 -18.79
N PRO A 414 -12.90 4.65 -19.71
CA PRO A 414 -12.58 3.24 -19.61
C PRO A 414 -11.87 2.84 -18.31
N LEU A 415 -11.16 3.75 -17.64
CA LEU A 415 -10.45 3.44 -16.39
C LEU A 415 -11.36 3.31 -15.16
N LYS A 416 -12.64 3.68 -15.25
CA LYS A 416 -13.57 3.79 -14.11
C LYS A 416 -13.67 2.54 -13.23
N LYS A 417 -13.58 1.34 -13.83
CA LYS A 417 -13.70 0.07 -13.10
C LYS A 417 -12.37 -0.45 -12.53
N LEU A 418 -11.25 0.21 -12.82
CA LEU A 418 -9.91 -0.23 -12.45
C LEU A 418 -9.54 0.21 -11.02
N VAL A 419 -10.43 -0.07 -10.06
CA VAL A 419 -10.34 0.37 -8.66
C VAL A 419 -9.16 -0.24 -7.88
N ARG A 420 -8.44 -1.19 -8.49
CA ARG A 420 -7.23 -1.81 -7.94
C ARG A 420 -5.94 -1.06 -8.27
N LEU A 421 -5.99 -0.04 -9.13
CA LEU A 421 -4.80 0.73 -9.49
C LEU A 421 -4.14 1.36 -8.26
N GLU A 422 -2.83 1.13 -8.15
CA GLU A 422 -1.94 1.74 -7.16
C GLU A 422 -1.01 2.77 -7.81
N SER A 423 -0.69 2.62 -9.10
CA SER A 423 0.01 3.64 -9.86
C SER A 423 -0.60 3.89 -11.24
N LEU A 424 -0.77 5.17 -11.55
CA LEU A 424 -1.30 5.64 -12.83
C LEU A 424 -0.47 6.83 -13.34
N TYR A 425 0.10 6.65 -14.53
CA TYR A 425 0.88 7.69 -15.21
C TYR A 425 0.18 8.07 -16.51
N LEU A 426 -0.30 9.31 -16.58
CA LEU A 426 -1.05 9.88 -17.70
C LEU A 426 -0.43 11.19 -18.21
N ASP A 427 0.77 11.55 -17.73
CA ASP A 427 1.43 12.78 -18.13
C ASP A 427 1.63 12.89 -19.64
N ASN A 428 1.57 14.12 -20.16
CA ASN A 428 1.67 14.41 -21.58
C ASN A 428 0.54 13.79 -22.44
N ASN A 429 -0.64 13.56 -21.86
CA ASN A 429 -1.91 13.39 -22.58
C ASN A 429 -2.71 14.69 -22.48
N ASN A 430 -2.38 15.65 -23.34
CA ASN A 430 -2.71 17.07 -23.14
C ASN A 430 -4.20 17.44 -23.31
N LEU A 431 -5.08 16.48 -23.57
CA LEU A 431 -6.50 16.70 -23.85
C LEU A 431 -7.42 16.15 -22.74
N ILE A 432 -6.86 15.63 -21.64
CA ILE A 432 -7.67 15.14 -20.50
C ILE A 432 -8.14 16.34 -19.67
N ASP A 433 -9.44 16.55 -19.58
CA ASP A 433 -10.08 17.61 -18.78
C ASP A 433 -11.01 17.07 -17.67
N ASP A 434 -11.58 15.88 -17.85
CA ASP A 434 -12.40 15.18 -16.86
C ASP A 434 -11.65 14.00 -16.20
N ILE A 435 -11.60 14.02 -14.86
CA ILE A 435 -11.02 12.95 -14.04
C ILE A 435 -12.01 12.26 -13.10
N MET A 436 -13.31 12.49 -13.28
CA MET A 436 -14.36 11.78 -12.56
C MET A 436 -14.22 10.24 -12.60
N PRO A 437 -13.75 9.62 -13.70
CA PRO A 437 -13.49 8.17 -13.73
C PRO A 437 -12.52 7.67 -12.65
N LEU A 438 -11.69 8.55 -12.05
CA LEU A 438 -10.71 8.16 -11.03
C LEU A 438 -11.28 8.17 -9.60
N SER A 439 -12.54 8.60 -9.38
CA SER A 439 -13.08 8.92 -8.06
C SER A 439 -13.09 7.78 -7.04
N ASP A 440 -13.15 6.53 -7.51
CA ASP A 440 -13.25 5.34 -6.66
C ASP A 440 -11.90 4.61 -6.47
N MET A 441 -10.79 5.16 -6.96
CA MET A 441 -9.45 4.56 -6.87
C MET A 441 -8.79 4.78 -5.50
N ALA A 442 -9.44 4.32 -4.43
CA ALA A 442 -8.98 4.51 -3.04
C ALA A 442 -7.62 3.83 -2.70
N ARG A 443 -7.11 2.97 -3.59
CA ARG A 443 -5.80 2.31 -3.45
C ARG A 443 -4.64 3.09 -4.08
N MET A 444 -4.92 4.19 -4.77
CA MET A 444 -3.90 4.96 -5.46
C MET A 444 -2.79 5.41 -4.51
N ARG A 445 -1.54 5.14 -4.90
CA ARG A 445 -0.32 5.57 -4.19
C ARG A 445 0.49 6.56 -5.00
N TYR A 446 0.48 6.42 -6.33
CA TYR A 446 1.25 7.25 -7.25
C TYR A 446 0.38 7.71 -8.41
N LEU A 447 0.16 9.03 -8.53
CA LEU A 447 -0.62 9.61 -9.63
C LEU A 447 0.15 10.71 -10.34
N GLN A 448 0.32 10.56 -11.66
CA GLN A 448 0.86 11.61 -12.53
C GLN A 448 -0.18 11.98 -13.58
N LEU A 449 -0.66 13.22 -13.51
CA LEU A 449 -1.65 13.77 -14.43
C LEU A 449 -1.43 15.28 -14.73
N PRO A 450 -0.26 15.70 -15.25
CA PRO A 450 -0.12 17.00 -15.92
C PRO A 450 -0.96 17.08 -17.21
N SER A 451 -1.99 17.94 -17.22
CA SER A 451 -2.81 18.27 -18.39
C SER A 451 -3.10 19.78 -18.44
N PRO A 452 -2.88 20.48 -19.56
CA PRO A 452 -3.12 21.91 -19.63
C PRO A 452 -4.59 22.33 -19.44
N LEU A 453 -5.54 21.39 -19.35
CA LEU A 453 -6.99 21.65 -19.27
C LEU A 453 -7.62 21.38 -17.90
N LEU A 454 -6.93 20.72 -16.97
CA LEU A 454 -7.55 20.27 -15.72
C LEU A 454 -7.77 21.42 -14.74
N THR A 455 -9.01 21.58 -14.27
CA THR A 455 -9.38 22.60 -13.26
C THR A 455 -9.90 21.99 -11.95
N ASP A 456 -10.73 20.94 -12.04
CA ASP A 456 -11.37 20.30 -10.89
C ASP A 456 -10.64 19.03 -10.48
N ILE A 457 -10.22 18.98 -9.21
CA ILE A 457 -9.56 17.81 -8.60
C ILE A 457 -10.37 17.17 -7.47
N THR A 458 -11.66 17.52 -7.34
CA THR A 458 -12.60 16.90 -6.38
C THR A 458 -12.61 15.37 -6.46
N PRO A 459 -12.52 14.73 -7.65
CA PRO A 459 -12.45 13.27 -7.75
C PRO A 459 -11.27 12.64 -6.99
N LEU A 460 -10.20 13.40 -6.69
CA LEU A 460 -9.04 12.87 -5.95
C LEU A 460 -9.30 12.73 -4.44
N SER A 461 -10.36 13.33 -3.90
CA SER A 461 -10.61 13.46 -2.44
C SER A 461 -10.63 12.15 -1.64
N ARG A 462 -10.87 11.00 -2.30
CA ARG A 462 -10.90 9.67 -1.68
C ARG A 462 -9.55 8.95 -1.68
N MET A 463 -8.54 9.46 -2.38
CA MET A 463 -7.23 8.83 -2.52
C MET A 463 -6.31 9.13 -1.32
N THR A 464 -6.78 8.83 -0.10
CA THR A 464 -6.07 9.16 1.16
C THR A 464 -4.76 8.40 1.37
N ARG A 465 -4.48 7.40 0.52
CA ARG A 465 -3.25 6.60 0.50
C ARG A 465 -2.18 7.12 -0.47
N LEU A 466 -2.43 8.24 -1.15
CA LEU A 466 -1.45 8.85 -2.05
C LEU A 466 -0.15 9.18 -1.31
N VAL A 467 0.96 8.75 -1.90
CA VAL A 467 2.33 9.03 -1.45
C VAL A 467 2.96 10.07 -2.36
N GLU A 468 2.71 9.97 -3.68
CA GLU A 468 3.19 10.93 -4.65
C GLU A 468 2.08 11.39 -5.59
N LEU A 469 1.95 12.71 -5.74
CA LEU A 469 0.96 13.34 -6.61
C LEU A 469 1.63 14.43 -7.47
N TYR A 470 1.61 14.24 -8.78
CA TYR A 470 2.14 15.20 -9.74
C TYR A 470 1.04 15.71 -10.67
N ILE A 471 0.54 16.90 -10.36
CA ILE A 471 -0.53 17.62 -11.07
C ILE A 471 -0.10 19.08 -11.32
N GLY A 472 1.15 19.26 -11.71
CA GLY A 472 1.65 20.54 -12.21
C GLY A 472 1.27 20.78 -13.68
N LYS A 473 1.35 22.03 -14.14
CA LYS A 473 0.98 22.48 -15.50
C LYS A 473 -0.50 22.22 -15.82
N ASN A 474 -1.38 22.45 -14.85
CA ASN A 474 -2.83 22.42 -15.00
C ASN A 474 -3.40 23.85 -14.81
N GLN A 475 -4.71 23.97 -14.66
CA GLN A 475 -5.43 25.22 -14.36
C GLN A 475 -6.13 25.14 -12.99
N ILE A 476 -5.52 24.45 -12.02
CA ILE A 476 -6.11 24.20 -10.71
C ILE A 476 -6.00 25.46 -9.85
N SER A 477 -7.10 25.85 -9.22
CA SER A 477 -7.13 26.94 -8.22
C SER A 477 -7.52 26.47 -6.82
N ASP A 478 -8.41 25.47 -6.72
CA ASP A 478 -8.86 24.88 -5.45
C ASP A 478 -8.14 23.56 -5.17
N ILE A 479 -7.41 23.51 -4.06
CA ILE A 479 -6.70 22.32 -3.58
C ILE A 479 -7.27 21.74 -2.30
N THR A 480 -8.46 22.18 -1.88
CA THR A 480 -9.21 21.61 -0.74
C THR A 480 -9.32 20.07 -0.78
N PRO A 481 -9.53 19.43 -1.95
CA PRO A 481 -9.59 17.98 -2.05
C PRO A 481 -8.32 17.25 -1.56
N LEU A 482 -7.17 17.92 -1.48
CA LEU A 482 -5.90 17.34 -1.03
C LEU A 482 -5.77 17.26 0.50
N SER A 483 -6.60 17.98 1.25
CA SER A 483 -6.46 18.17 2.72
C SER A 483 -6.39 16.90 3.57
N LYS A 484 -6.94 15.78 3.09
CA LYS A 484 -6.96 14.48 3.81
C LYS A 484 -5.86 13.50 3.38
N MET A 485 -5.00 13.87 2.44
CA MET A 485 -3.97 12.99 1.89
C MET A 485 -2.71 12.99 2.77
N THR A 486 -2.87 12.68 4.06
CA THR A 486 -1.82 12.82 5.09
C THR A 486 -0.62 11.87 4.88
N GLN A 487 -0.72 10.92 3.94
CA GLN A 487 0.38 10.03 3.53
C GLN A 487 1.28 10.63 2.43
N LEU A 488 0.94 11.80 1.88
CA LEU A 488 1.73 12.44 0.83
C LEU A 488 3.14 12.78 1.32
N GLU A 489 4.13 12.34 0.55
CA GLU A 489 5.54 12.66 0.75
C GLU A 489 6.06 13.61 -0.36
N SER A 490 5.54 13.48 -1.59
CA SER A 490 5.93 14.32 -2.73
C SER A 490 4.70 14.88 -3.43
N LEU A 491 4.65 16.21 -3.57
CA LEU A 491 3.53 16.92 -4.20
C LEU A 491 4.04 17.96 -5.18
N ASN A 492 3.61 17.86 -6.44
CA ASN A 492 3.88 18.87 -7.47
C ASN A 492 2.59 19.51 -7.95
N LEU A 493 2.45 20.79 -7.62
CA LEU A 493 1.37 21.70 -7.96
C LEU A 493 1.87 22.90 -8.78
N SER A 494 3.08 22.83 -9.34
CA SER A 494 3.67 23.96 -10.06
C SER A 494 2.93 24.32 -11.35
N ASN A 495 2.98 25.58 -11.77
CA ASN A 495 2.30 26.08 -12.98
C ASN A 495 0.80 25.79 -12.92
N ASN A 496 0.13 26.37 -11.92
CA ASN A 496 -1.32 26.33 -11.70
C ASN A 496 -1.81 27.75 -11.35
N GLN A 497 -3.05 27.88 -10.88
CA GLN A 497 -3.70 29.15 -10.51
C GLN A 497 -4.03 29.17 -9.00
N ILE A 498 -3.18 28.54 -8.18
CA ILE A 498 -3.42 28.36 -6.75
C ILE A 498 -3.12 29.67 -6.00
N ILE A 499 -4.08 30.10 -5.19
CA ILE A 499 -3.93 31.26 -4.31
C ILE A 499 -3.78 30.82 -2.85
N ASP A 500 -4.66 29.91 -2.40
CA ASP A 500 -4.70 29.43 -1.02
C ASP A 500 -4.05 28.05 -0.89
N ILE A 501 -3.02 27.97 -0.04
CA ILE A 501 -2.35 26.72 0.32
C ILE A 501 -2.67 26.22 1.73
N HIS A 502 -3.66 26.80 2.41
CA HIS A 502 -4.11 26.33 3.72
C HIS A 502 -4.50 24.84 3.75
N PRO A 503 -5.11 24.25 2.70
CA PRO A 503 -5.40 22.81 2.66
C PRO A 503 -4.17 21.91 2.82
N LEU A 504 -2.95 22.42 2.57
CA LEU A 504 -1.72 21.64 2.74
C LEU A 504 -1.27 21.54 4.21
N SER A 505 -1.83 22.34 5.12
CA SER A 505 -1.33 22.49 6.50
C SER A 505 -1.25 21.18 7.29
N GLU A 506 -2.12 20.22 7.01
CA GLU A 506 -2.20 18.94 7.72
C GLU A 506 -1.35 17.83 7.07
N LEU A 507 -0.68 18.12 5.95
CA LEU A 507 0.12 17.15 5.20
C LEU A 507 1.55 17.06 5.76
N THR A 508 1.66 16.77 7.06
CA THR A 508 2.92 16.82 7.83
C THR A 508 3.99 15.83 7.36
N ASN A 509 3.64 14.81 6.57
CA ASN A 509 4.58 13.87 5.96
C ASN A 509 5.23 14.39 4.65
N LEU A 510 4.82 15.55 4.14
CA LEU A 510 5.40 16.13 2.93
C LEU A 510 6.89 16.40 3.11
N LYS A 511 7.70 15.80 2.25
CA LYS A 511 9.16 15.98 2.14
C LYS A 511 9.51 16.88 0.97
N GLU A 512 8.76 16.78 -0.14
CA GLU A 512 9.00 17.55 -1.36
C GLU A 512 7.72 18.25 -1.82
N LEU A 513 7.78 19.57 -1.96
CA LEU A 513 6.62 20.39 -2.34
C LEU A 513 6.97 21.40 -3.43
N ASN A 514 6.43 21.21 -4.62
CA ASN A 514 6.66 22.10 -5.75
C ASN A 514 5.42 22.98 -6.02
N LEU A 515 5.54 24.27 -5.73
CA LEU A 515 4.48 25.29 -5.83
C LEU A 515 4.85 26.43 -6.80
N HIS A 516 5.93 26.32 -7.56
CA HIS A 516 6.39 27.43 -8.40
C HIS A 516 5.37 27.81 -9.48
N ASN A 517 5.36 29.07 -9.93
CA ASN A 517 4.42 29.63 -10.90
C ASN A 517 2.96 29.37 -10.49
N ASN A 518 2.54 30.01 -9.41
CA ASN A 518 1.16 30.06 -8.93
C ASN A 518 0.85 31.51 -8.51
N GLU A 519 -0.27 31.73 -7.83
CA GLU A 519 -0.73 33.05 -7.36
C GLU A 519 -0.69 33.16 -5.82
N ILE A 520 0.25 32.45 -5.19
CA ILE A 520 0.34 32.33 -3.74
C ILE A 520 0.98 33.59 -3.13
N SER A 521 0.24 34.28 -2.26
CA SER A 521 0.74 35.43 -1.51
C SER A 521 1.09 35.13 -0.04
N ASP A 522 0.44 34.12 0.54
CA ASP A 522 0.59 33.71 1.94
C ASP A 522 1.19 32.30 2.05
N VAL A 523 2.36 32.21 2.69
CA VAL A 523 3.12 30.97 2.86
C VAL A 523 3.15 30.47 4.31
N ARG A 524 2.35 31.06 5.21
CA ARG A 524 2.21 30.59 6.61
C ARG A 524 1.82 29.11 6.73
N PRO A 525 0.99 28.52 5.85
CA PRO A 525 0.69 27.08 5.91
C PRO A 525 1.92 26.17 5.86
N LEU A 526 3.02 26.60 5.21
CA LEU A 526 4.26 25.83 5.14
C LEU A 526 4.91 25.61 6.51
N LEU A 527 4.63 26.48 7.50
CA LEU A 527 5.15 26.35 8.87
C LEU A 527 4.66 25.10 9.61
N ARG A 528 3.58 24.46 9.11
CA ARG A 528 3.02 23.23 9.67
C ARG A 528 3.67 21.96 9.09
N LEU A 529 4.40 22.07 7.99
CA LEU A 529 5.02 20.95 7.29
C LEU A 529 6.36 20.56 7.94
N SER A 530 6.29 19.86 9.06
CA SER A 530 7.46 19.55 9.89
C SER A 530 8.53 18.68 9.21
N ASN A 531 8.16 17.86 8.23
CA ASN A 531 9.08 16.96 7.52
C ASN A 531 9.56 17.50 6.17
N LEU A 532 9.28 18.78 5.86
CA LEU A 532 9.59 19.36 4.57
C LEU A 532 11.11 19.51 4.38
N ASN A 533 11.64 18.88 3.33
CA ASN A 533 13.06 18.89 2.97
C ASN A 533 13.35 19.80 1.78
N ARG A 534 12.43 19.87 0.81
CA ARG A 534 12.59 20.66 -0.42
C ARG A 534 11.30 21.36 -0.79
N THR A 535 11.39 22.64 -1.13
CA THR A 535 10.26 23.35 -1.73
C THR A 535 10.65 24.34 -2.81
N TRP A 536 9.86 24.40 -3.89
CA TRP A 536 10.02 25.36 -4.98
C TRP A 536 8.85 26.32 -4.96
N ILE A 537 9.11 27.62 -4.78
CA ILE A 537 8.06 28.63 -4.58
C ILE A 537 8.22 29.84 -5.50
N TRP A 538 9.17 29.82 -6.43
CA TRP A 538 9.42 30.93 -7.34
C TRP A 538 8.25 31.21 -8.28
N GLY A 539 8.15 32.43 -8.80
CA GLY A 539 7.02 32.81 -9.65
C GLY A 539 5.68 32.92 -8.91
N ASN A 540 5.71 33.18 -7.60
CA ASN A 540 4.54 33.50 -6.77
C ASN A 540 4.63 34.93 -6.22
N PRO A 541 3.52 35.67 -6.09
CA PRO A 541 3.46 37.01 -5.53
C PRO A 541 3.52 37.02 -3.99
N ILE A 542 4.54 36.39 -3.39
CA ILE A 542 4.70 36.27 -1.93
C ILE A 542 5.00 37.65 -1.33
N ILE A 543 4.07 38.14 -0.50
CA ILE A 543 4.16 39.47 0.14
C ILE A 543 4.97 39.38 1.43
N ASP A 544 4.61 38.44 2.31
CA ASP A 544 5.29 38.22 3.59
C ASP A 544 6.18 36.97 3.51
N ARG A 545 7.49 37.18 3.69
CA ARG A 545 8.51 36.13 3.66
C ARG A 545 8.95 35.68 5.05
N GLU A 546 8.47 36.32 6.12
CA GLU A 546 8.76 35.90 7.50
C GLU A 546 8.50 34.40 7.73
N PRO A 547 7.40 33.79 7.23
CA PRO A 547 7.16 32.37 7.45
C PRO A 547 8.23 31.46 6.84
N LEU A 548 8.87 31.88 5.75
CA LEU A 548 9.98 31.13 5.14
C LEU A 548 11.23 31.19 6.01
N VAL A 549 11.49 32.35 6.63
CA VAL A 549 12.59 32.51 7.62
C VAL A 549 12.33 31.62 8.82
N THR A 550 11.11 31.64 9.34
CA THR A 550 10.76 30.81 10.50
C THR A 550 10.82 29.32 10.17
N LEU A 551 10.49 28.92 8.94
CA LEU A 551 10.69 27.55 8.46
C LEU A 551 12.19 27.16 8.48
N LEU A 552 13.06 27.99 7.90
CA LEU A 552 14.52 27.76 7.90
C LEU A 552 15.10 27.70 9.33
N ARG A 553 14.64 28.55 10.24
CA ARG A 553 15.08 28.52 11.65
C ARG A 553 14.67 27.24 12.38
N ARG A 554 13.50 26.67 12.04
CA ARG A 554 13.00 25.44 12.64
C ARG A 554 13.62 24.19 12.01
N ASN A 555 13.90 24.25 10.72
CA ASN A 555 14.51 23.15 9.97
C ASN A 555 15.61 23.68 9.04
N PRO A 556 16.85 23.85 9.54
CA PRO A 556 17.96 24.40 8.74
C PRO A 556 18.32 23.57 7.50
N GLU A 557 17.93 22.29 7.45
CA GLU A 557 18.20 21.40 6.32
C GLU A 557 17.21 21.59 5.15
N VAL A 558 16.14 22.36 5.34
CA VAL A 558 15.14 22.60 4.29
C VAL A 558 15.72 23.44 3.16
N LYS A 559 15.59 22.95 1.93
CA LYS A 559 16.05 23.63 0.72
C LYS A 559 14.88 24.35 0.05
N ILE A 560 14.91 25.67 0.06
CA ILE A 560 13.93 26.52 -0.63
C ILE A 560 14.53 26.97 -1.96
N TYR A 561 13.80 26.79 -3.06
CA TYR A 561 14.23 27.11 -4.42
C TYR A 561 13.46 28.29 -5.02
N HIS A 562 14.22 29.24 -5.57
CA HIS A 562 13.75 30.58 -6.01
C HIS A 562 13.89 30.83 -7.51
N LYS A 563 14.47 29.89 -8.27
CA LYS A 563 14.58 29.94 -9.72
C LYS A 563 14.66 28.53 -10.29
N LYS A 564 14.12 28.33 -11.49
CA LYS A 564 14.18 27.05 -12.22
C LYS A 564 15.63 26.57 -12.38
N GLY A 565 15.92 25.36 -11.90
CA GLY A 565 17.23 24.70 -12.05
C GLY A 565 18.39 25.41 -11.36
N GLY A 566 18.13 26.40 -10.49
CA GLY A 566 19.14 27.01 -9.64
C GLY A 566 19.37 26.21 -8.37
N ASP A 567 20.55 26.34 -7.79
CA ASP A 567 20.80 25.91 -6.41
C ASP A 567 19.88 26.69 -5.44
N PRO A 568 19.61 26.15 -4.24
CA PRO A 568 19.05 26.96 -3.16
C PRO A 568 20.00 28.14 -2.96
N LEU A 569 19.60 29.36 -3.34
CA LEU A 569 20.49 30.52 -3.39
C LEU A 569 21.33 30.68 -2.12
N PRO A 570 22.66 30.82 -2.25
CA PRO A 570 23.49 31.47 -1.24
C PRO A 570 23.27 32.99 -1.26
N VAL A 571 23.87 33.70 -0.31
CA VAL A 571 23.91 35.17 -0.37
C VAL A 571 24.75 35.61 -1.56
N THR A 572 24.19 36.41 -2.46
CA THR A 572 24.93 36.91 -3.64
C THR A 572 25.15 38.40 -3.55
N LEU A 573 26.36 38.87 -3.91
CA LEU A 573 26.73 40.29 -3.85
C LEU A 573 26.68 40.93 -5.24
N SER A 574 25.85 41.96 -5.42
CA SER A 574 25.95 42.87 -6.59
C SER A 574 27.09 43.87 -6.42
N ARG A 575 27.47 44.18 -5.18
CA ARG A 575 28.48 45.19 -4.89
C ARG A 575 29.14 44.91 -3.55
N PHE A 576 30.47 45.05 -3.51
CA PHE A 576 31.23 45.15 -2.26
C PHE A 576 32.32 46.19 -2.46
N LYS A 577 32.39 47.19 -1.58
CA LYS A 577 33.39 48.26 -1.64
C LYS A 577 33.84 48.63 -0.24
N ALA A 578 35.14 48.85 -0.10
CA ALA A 578 35.74 49.47 1.07
C ALA A 578 36.42 50.77 0.63
N VAL A 579 36.10 51.88 1.30
CA VAL A 579 36.61 53.21 0.98
C VAL A 579 37.26 53.83 2.22
N GLN A 580 38.46 54.37 2.08
CA GLN A 580 39.15 55.06 3.17
C GLN A 580 38.38 56.33 3.55
N THR A 581 38.24 56.55 4.86
CA THR A 581 37.72 57.79 5.47
C THR A 581 38.80 58.41 6.37
N GLY A 582 38.60 59.64 6.85
CA GLY A 582 39.61 60.38 7.61
C GLY A 582 40.16 59.65 8.85
N SER A 583 39.37 58.79 9.49
CA SER A 583 39.74 58.06 10.71
C SER A 583 39.53 56.55 10.65
N GLY A 584 39.33 55.97 9.45
CA GLY A 584 39.00 54.55 9.32
C GLY A 584 38.63 54.13 7.90
N ALA A 585 37.93 53.01 7.73
CA ALA A 585 37.39 52.57 6.44
C ALA A 585 35.87 52.43 6.48
N PHE A 586 35.18 52.92 5.46
CA PHE A 586 33.75 52.71 5.25
C PHE A 586 33.55 51.53 4.30
N ILE A 587 32.91 50.49 4.80
CA ILE A 587 32.61 49.26 4.07
C ILE A 587 31.13 49.30 3.70
N LYS A 588 30.84 49.06 2.42
CA LYS A 588 29.48 49.02 1.89
C LYS A 588 29.32 47.83 0.96
N TRP A 589 28.30 47.02 1.18
CA TRP A 589 27.93 45.94 0.28
C TRP A 589 26.46 45.97 -0.04
N THR A 590 26.14 45.34 -1.16
CA THR A 590 24.79 45.19 -1.65
C THR A 590 24.60 43.74 -2.02
N THR A 591 23.61 43.11 -1.42
CA THR A 591 23.17 41.76 -1.76
C THR A 591 22.16 41.84 -2.91
N GLU A 592 22.14 40.86 -3.80
CA GLU A 592 21.04 40.66 -4.77
C GLU A 592 19.99 39.71 -4.21
N SER A 593 20.43 38.78 -3.36
CA SER A 593 19.58 37.87 -2.61
C SER A 593 20.23 37.55 -1.27
N GLU A 594 19.40 37.39 -0.24
CA GLU A 594 19.80 36.85 1.06
C GLU A 594 18.87 35.74 1.46
N VAL A 595 19.25 34.49 1.21
CA VAL A 595 18.50 33.33 1.69
C VAL A 595 19.38 32.64 2.72
N ASP A 596 18.78 32.24 3.84
CA ASP A 596 19.47 31.64 4.98
C ASP A 596 20.57 32.52 5.61
N ASN A 597 20.57 33.84 5.39
CA ASN A 597 21.59 34.70 5.98
C ASN A 597 21.27 35.09 7.44
N ALA A 598 22.03 34.55 8.39
CA ALA A 598 22.03 35.03 9.79
C ALA A 598 22.77 36.37 9.93
N GLY A 599 23.77 36.60 9.06
CA GLY A 599 24.45 37.87 8.98
C GLY A 599 25.81 37.81 8.30
N PHE A 600 26.60 38.85 8.56
CA PHE A 600 27.88 39.08 7.91
C PHE A 600 29.00 39.29 8.91
N TYR A 601 30.15 38.70 8.61
CA TYR A 601 31.43 39.10 9.18
C TYR A 601 32.28 39.77 8.12
N ILE A 602 32.88 40.89 8.52
CA ILE A 602 33.86 41.64 7.77
C ILE A 602 35.22 41.33 8.37
N TYR A 603 36.13 40.92 7.51
CA TYR A 603 37.50 40.61 7.85
C TYR A 603 38.44 41.59 7.16
N ARG A 604 39.60 41.81 7.77
CA ARG A 604 40.66 42.65 7.22
C ARG A 604 42.01 41.94 7.26
N SER A 605 42.80 42.14 6.22
CA SER A 605 44.20 41.74 6.15
C SER A 605 45.07 42.86 5.54
N PRO A 606 46.32 43.07 5.99
CA PRO A 606 47.26 44.00 5.34
C PRO A 606 47.75 43.50 3.97
N THR A 607 47.58 42.21 3.65
CA THR A 607 47.99 41.62 2.37
C THR A 607 46.86 40.78 1.77
N LYS A 608 46.86 40.59 0.44
CA LYS A 608 45.76 39.90 -0.26
C LYS A 608 45.61 38.43 0.12
N GLY A 609 46.72 37.76 0.45
CA GLY A 609 46.79 36.34 0.83
C GLY A 609 47.23 36.11 2.28
N GLY A 610 47.23 37.15 3.11
CA GLY A 610 47.63 37.04 4.51
C GLY A 610 46.50 36.55 5.41
N GLU A 611 46.79 36.51 6.71
CA GLU A 611 45.79 36.21 7.73
C GLU A 611 44.69 37.31 7.74
N PHE A 612 43.43 36.90 7.71
CA PHE A 612 42.26 37.77 7.78
C PHE A 612 41.68 37.75 9.18
N LYS A 613 41.54 38.92 9.82
CA LYS A 613 40.97 39.04 11.17
C LYS A 613 39.62 39.74 11.11
N VAL A 614 38.64 39.23 11.86
CA VAL A 614 37.33 39.86 12.02
C VAL A 614 37.50 41.27 12.57
N VAL A 615 36.85 42.26 11.96
CA VAL A 615 36.89 43.66 12.39
C VAL A 615 35.56 44.14 12.97
N ASN A 616 34.45 43.45 12.68
CA ASN A 616 33.19 43.66 13.38
C ASN A 616 33.02 42.64 14.53
N PRO A 617 33.14 43.04 15.80
CA PRO A 617 33.09 42.11 16.93
C PRO A 617 31.69 41.48 17.14
N ILE A 618 30.65 42.12 16.61
CA ILE A 618 29.27 41.62 16.59
C ILE A 618 28.89 41.41 15.12
N MET A 619 28.31 40.23 14.84
CA MET A 619 27.79 39.89 13.52
C MET A 619 26.76 40.93 13.07
N ILE A 620 26.90 41.41 11.83
CA ILE A 620 25.95 42.35 11.25
C ILE A 620 24.78 41.53 10.77
N ARG A 621 23.60 41.67 11.39
CA ARG A 621 22.43 40.87 11.04
C ARG A 621 22.06 41.07 9.57
N GLY A 622 21.83 39.95 8.89
CA GLY A 622 21.25 39.92 7.57
C GLY A 622 19.77 40.23 7.60
N ALA A 623 19.23 40.60 6.45
CA ALA A 623 17.79 40.71 6.23
C ALA A 623 17.12 39.34 6.11
N GLY A 624 17.89 38.28 5.83
CA GLY A 624 17.48 36.90 6.03
C GLY A 624 16.43 36.33 5.07
N THR A 625 15.70 37.13 4.30
CA THR A 625 14.98 36.74 3.05
C THR A 625 14.44 37.95 2.29
N THR A 626 15.23 38.49 1.37
CA THR A 626 14.64 39.25 0.26
C THR A 626 15.23 38.72 -1.04
N GLY A 627 14.36 38.47 -2.02
CA GLY A 627 14.77 38.54 -3.44
C GLY A 627 14.96 39.99 -3.88
N GLU A 628 15.18 40.89 -2.92
CA GLU A 628 15.35 42.32 -3.09
C GLU A 628 16.76 42.68 -2.71
N ARG A 629 17.24 43.72 -3.38
CA ARG A 629 18.56 44.27 -3.19
C ARG A 629 18.67 44.95 -1.83
N ASN A 630 19.36 44.35 -0.86
CA ASN A 630 19.67 45.06 0.40
C ASN A 630 21.01 45.76 0.35
N GLU A 631 21.12 46.82 1.12
CA GLU A 631 22.34 47.59 1.24
C GLU A 631 22.76 47.69 2.70
N TYR A 632 24.01 47.34 2.96
CA TYR A 632 24.60 47.36 4.29
C TYR A 632 25.83 48.24 4.32
N THR A 633 26.09 48.75 5.52
CA THR A 633 27.25 49.60 5.77
C THR A 633 27.87 49.25 7.10
N TRP A 634 29.20 49.31 7.18
CA TRP A 634 29.94 49.18 8.42
C TRP A 634 31.21 50.03 8.38
N THR A 635 31.66 50.54 9.54
CA THR A 635 32.84 51.42 9.62
C THR A 635 33.94 50.79 10.46
N ASP A 636 35.11 50.59 9.85
CA ASP A 636 36.34 50.17 10.52
C ASP A 636 37.06 51.35 11.14
N THR A 637 36.82 51.61 12.42
CA THR A 637 37.52 52.65 13.18
C THR A 637 38.95 52.24 13.55
N THR A 638 39.33 50.97 13.37
CA THR A 638 40.66 50.46 13.71
C THR A 638 41.62 50.49 12.53
N ALA A 639 41.14 50.82 11.33
CA ALA A 639 41.95 50.90 10.12
C ALA A 639 42.89 52.10 10.19
N LYS A 640 44.20 51.85 10.19
CA LYS A 640 45.19 52.91 10.27
C LYS A 640 45.24 53.73 8.98
N PRO A 641 45.37 55.07 9.06
CA PRO A 641 45.62 55.90 7.89
C PRO A 641 46.84 55.41 7.11
N ASN A 642 46.85 55.65 5.81
CA ASN A 642 47.97 55.37 4.93
C ASN A 642 48.43 53.89 4.84
N THR A 643 47.59 52.94 5.24
CA THR A 643 47.89 51.49 5.17
C THR A 643 47.01 50.81 4.14
N VAL A 644 47.61 49.92 3.32
CA VAL A 644 46.83 49.12 2.37
C VAL A 644 46.16 47.98 3.11
N TYR A 645 44.83 47.88 2.98
CA TYR A 645 44.05 46.77 3.51
C TYR A 645 43.24 46.06 2.43
N TYR A 646 43.00 44.78 2.67
CA TYR A 646 42.06 43.94 1.93
C TYR A 646 40.94 43.57 2.88
N TYR A 647 39.71 43.84 2.47
CA TYR A 647 38.51 43.46 3.21
C TYR A 647 37.90 42.22 2.57
N ARG A 648 37.51 41.26 3.39
CA ARG A 648 36.76 40.07 3.00
C ARG A 648 35.42 40.09 3.71
N ILE A 649 34.37 39.73 2.99
CA ILE A 649 33.04 39.55 3.57
C ILE A 649 32.71 38.06 3.50
N GLU A 650 32.25 37.54 4.63
CA GLU A 650 31.68 36.21 4.75
C GLU A 650 30.22 36.35 5.16
N ASP A 651 29.34 35.62 4.50
CA ASP A 651 28.01 35.34 5.04
C ASP A 651 28.08 34.22 6.05
N VAL A 652 27.12 34.27 6.97
CA VAL A 652 26.89 33.24 7.99
C VAL A 652 25.48 32.71 7.77
N SER A 653 25.35 31.40 7.60
CA SER A 653 24.05 30.75 7.54
C SER A 653 23.35 30.73 8.91
N HIS A 654 22.04 30.46 9.00
CA HIS A 654 21.41 30.24 10.31
C HIS A 654 21.93 28.97 11.01
N ALA A 655 22.49 28.02 10.26
CA ALA A 655 23.22 26.87 10.78
C ALA A 655 24.64 27.22 11.28
N GLY A 656 25.11 28.46 11.07
CA GLY A 656 26.42 28.94 11.50
C GLY A 656 27.57 28.61 10.55
N GLU A 657 27.27 28.03 9.39
CA GLU A 657 28.25 27.82 8.32
C GLU A 657 28.68 29.17 7.76
N ARG A 658 29.95 29.27 7.34
CA ARG A 658 30.51 30.51 6.82
C ARG A 658 30.96 30.31 5.39
N GLU A 659 30.44 31.13 4.50
CA GLU A 659 30.87 31.16 3.12
C GLU A 659 31.56 32.49 2.81
N LYS A 660 32.61 32.44 1.98
CA LYS A 660 33.33 33.63 1.54
C LYS A 660 32.66 34.18 0.30
N LEU A 661 32.04 35.35 0.41
CA LEU A 661 31.38 35.99 -0.73
C LEU A 661 32.35 36.78 -1.62
N ALA A 662 33.20 37.63 -1.03
CA ALA A 662 34.08 38.49 -1.81
C ALA A 662 35.30 39.00 -1.03
N THR A 663 36.32 39.47 -1.77
CA THR A 663 37.45 40.19 -1.20
C THR A 663 37.77 41.41 -2.06
N VAL A 664 37.86 42.58 -1.44
CA VAL A 664 38.16 43.85 -2.12
C VAL A 664 39.31 44.55 -1.45
N ARG A 665 40.14 45.22 -2.26
CA ARG A 665 41.16 46.13 -1.77
C ARG A 665 40.51 47.47 -1.38
N LEU A 666 40.91 48.04 -0.25
CA LEU A 666 40.52 49.37 0.19
C LEU A 666 40.87 50.43 -0.88
N ARG A 667 39.91 51.29 -1.23
CA ARG A 667 40.06 52.37 -2.24
C ARG A 667 40.09 53.75 -1.56
N GLY A 668 40.84 54.72 -2.09
CA GLY A 668 40.94 56.08 -1.52
C GLY A 668 42.22 56.34 -0.71
N PHE A 669 42.40 57.58 -0.22
CA PHE A 669 43.70 58.23 -0.03
C PHE A 669 44.73 57.48 0.84
N VAL A 670 45.90 57.17 0.29
CA VAL A 670 47.17 56.89 0.98
C VAL A 670 48.23 57.83 0.38
N SER A 671 49.04 58.60 1.15
CA SER A 671 50.37 58.25 1.74
C SER A 671 51.10 59.40 2.48
N ALA A 672 52.31 59.12 3.03
CA ALA A 672 53.60 59.61 2.48
C ALA A 672 54.66 58.56 1.98
N SER A 673 54.39 57.25 1.82
CA SER A 673 55.28 56.31 1.08
C SER A 673 54.64 54.99 0.60
N GLY A 674 53.30 54.93 0.48
CA GLY A 674 52.58 53.75 -0.04
C GLY A 674 51.25 54.08 -0.71
N LYS A 675 51.22 55.13 -1.58
CA LYS A 675 50.00 55.88 -1.98
C LYS A 675 48.89 55.11 -2.68
N LEU A 676 47.66 55.57 -2.46
CA LEU A 676 46.62 55.72 -3.47
C LEU A 676 45.72 56.87 -3.06
N THR A 677 45.90 58.02 -3.68
CA THR A 677 45.26 59.30 -3.38
C THR A 677 43.89 59.49 -4.10
N THR A 678 42.84 60.12 -3.49
CA THR A 678 41.53 60.43 -4.15
C THR A 678 41.68 61.57 -5.19
N ARG A 679 40.69 61.85 -6.04
CA ARG A 679 39.34 62.29 -5.64
C ARG A 679 38.24 61.27 -5.84
#